data_AF-A0A2W5SR05-F1
#
_entry.id   AF-A0A2W5SR05-F1
#
_cell.length_a   1.000
_cell.length_b   1.000
_cell.length_c   1.000
_cell.angle_alpha   90.00
_cell.angle_beta   90.00
_cell.angle_gamma   90.00
#
_symmetry.space_group_name_H-M   'P 1'
#
loop_
_entity.id
_entity.type
_entity.pdbx_description
1 polymer ?
#
loop_
_entity_poly.entity_id
_entity_poly.type
_entity_poly.pdbx_seq_one_letter_code
_entity_poly.pdbx_strand_id
1 'polypeptide(L)'
;MPLCSRGSTRPRVPDARGRRHRRWPRRGRARRADGHPRDPRRRARSQPRCFVSGQLLSSKVVIVEEEPRVRGITSAPTSVAGAVGLTERGPIGEAVLCSSFEEFQTRFGGFTPDSDLALAAMGFFENGGSQLWVVRTTHYTDVSQPSSATATRAQGFILAGAGPTPAVLTGRAAGPFALHDGERIVLSVNGGPDIDVVFGGTAASVAAGTPGPYALVDGMTLQLRIDGGAEQRVTFAASDFVNVGQATAAEVAAAINASIVRGKAVRGADVRIVSDTVGTSSRVEVTGGTANAVLNFPNSVAQGTGNVGDLSAVTVAEAKAVIDAAVPTVRVSLGNAVEVRTVATGVAASLQARAATTPAFGFDTSAHAGAASGVANGLRIEGRDPGAYGNRLEVEVRPASNGSALAFDLLVIEDGTYRETFPNLTLSATEARHVERIVNDSRSGSLYVRVTQLLATVPGRQTVGLSGGNDGLAGLDDNDFIGSEAGKTGLRALDQVQELSLLLVPGRATPAMHLAMVQYAEVARDGTVFAILDPPEGQSATDIVEYASSTAALEGLSEFAALYWPRVSVLNPAKSVFGSAPQVVVPPSGIIAGVFSRIDSSRPGGVYDAPAGIEAGRMFGVLGFETDEVLEERKRDLVYPHRINPLTTGPGLPRFIDGSRTLKGDGNFPYVGERRGVIFISRSLKQGLEFARHKANTESLRAQVRRTITAFLLTQMNNGAFRTRDPATAFFVDVSDALNTPTVIFGGKLLARVGLATNKPAEFIVISISQDTRALEAELAGGNP
;
A
#
# COMPACT_ATOMS: atom_id res chain seq x y z
N MET A 1 15.65 -50.03 24.23
CA MET A 1 16.48 -50.40 25.40
C MET A 1 17.85 -49.75 25.29
N PRO A 2 18.05 -48.64 26.02
CA PRO A 2 19.25 -48.40 26.80
C PRO A 2 18.89 -48.27 28.30
N LEU A 3 19.85 -48.64 29.14
CA LEU A 3 19.74 -48.74 30.59
C LEU A 3 20.13 -47.43 31.29
N CYS A 4 19.37 -47.17 32.37
CA CYS A 4 19.77 -46.63 33.68
C CYS A 4 20.36 -45.22 33.80
N SER A 5 20.11 -44.45 34.87
CA SER A 5 19.02 -44.29 35.84
C SER A 5 19.50 -43.22 36.83
N ARG A 6 18.64 -42.22 37.10
CA ARG A 6 18.45 -41.46 38.35
C ARG A 6 19.64 -40.77 39.04
N GLY A 7 19.43 -39.52 39.44
CA GLY A 7 20.12 -38.95 40.60
C GLY A 7 20.07 -37.42 40.69
N SER A 8 19.02 -36.89 41.30
CA SER A 8 18.88 -35.50 41.73
C SER A 8 19.89 -35.10 42.80
N THR A 9 20.40 -33.86 42.80
CA THR A 9 20.48 -32.95 43.97
C THR A 9 21.16 -31.60 43.61
N ARG A 10 20.47 -30.50 43.94
CA ARG A 10 21.02 -29.13 44.15
C ARG A 10 21.71 -29.07 45.54
N PRO A 11 22.36 -27.97 46.03
CA PRO A 11 22.87 -26.71 45.43
C PRO A 11 24.28 -26.24 45.96
N ARG A 12 24.70 -25.03 45.56
CA ARG A 12 25.60 -24.03 46.23
C ARG A 12 27.15 -24.15 46.13
N VAL A 13 27.75 -23.18 45.41
CA VAL A 13 28.88 -22.23 45.71
C VAL A 13 30.13 -22.82 46.43
N PRO A 14 31.40 -22.65 45.93
CA PRO A 14 32.11 -21.35 46.02
C PRO A 14 33.20 -20.99 44.97
N ASP A 15 33.31 -19.67 44.78
CA ASP A 15 34.48 -18.78 44.70
C ASP A 15 35.74 -19.04 43.82
N ALA A 16 36.17 -17.92 43.24
CA ALA A 16 37.50 -17.49 42.81
C ALA A 16 38.33 -18.33 41.82
N ARG A 17 38.63 -17.72 40.65
CA ARG A 17 40.01 -17.46 40.18
C ARG A 17 40.08 -16.56 38.93
N GLY A 18 40.84 -15.46 39.04
CA GLY A 18 41.77 -15.04 37.99
C GLY A 18 41.43 -13.83 37.10
N ARG A 19 41.36 -12.60 37.66
CA ARG A 19 41.59 -11.37 36.87
C ARG A 19 43.01 -10.87 37.04
N ARG A 20 43.79 -10.83 35.95
CA ARG A 20 45.02 -10.03 35.84
C ARG A 20 44.72 -8.78 35.01
N HIS A 21 44.89 -7.63 35.64
CA HIS A 21 44.86 -6.29 35.05
C HIS A 21 46.12 -6.01 34.23
N ARG A 22 45.97 -5.31 33.09
CA ARG A 22 47.03 -4.45 32.53
C ARG A 22 46.49 -3.05 32.29
N ARG A 23 47.18 -2.10 32.93
CA ARG A 23 47.07 -0.63 32.89
C ARG A 23 47.58 -0.07 31.55
N TRP A 24 47.05 1.09 31.16
CA TRP A 24 47.78 2.14 30.42
C TRP A 24 47.50 3.52 31.07
N PRO A 25 48.50 4.41 31.23
CA PRO A 25 48.39 5.59 32.09
C PRO A 25 48.15 6.91 31.35
N ARG A 26 47.48 7.83 32.06
CA ARG A 26 47.43 9.29 31.81
C ARG A 26 48.79 9.94 32.10
N ARG A 27 49.15 10.99 31.37
CA ARG A 27 50.00 12.08 31.87
C ARG A 27 49.61 13.44 31.29
N GLY A 28 49.65 14.45 32.14
CA GLY A 28 49.66 15.85 31.78
C GLY A 28 50.66 16.64 32.64
N ARG A 29 51.02 17.83 32.11
CA ARG A 29 51.52 19.08 32.72
C ARG A 29 53.02 19.37 32.94
N ALA A 30 53.34 20.64 32.53
CA ALA A 30 54.24 21.67 33.11
C ALA A 30 55.77 21.55 32.88
N ARG A 31 56.62 22.60 32.78
CA ARG A 31 56.64 24.08 32.53
C ARG A 31 58.14 24.53 32.55
N ARG A 32 58.43 25.76 32.08
CA ARG A 32 59.65 26.67 32.20
C ARG A 32 60.74 26.53 31.11
N ALA A 33 61.04 27.57 30.30
CA ALA A 33 61.72 28.90 30.50
C ALA A 33 63.27 28.75 30.41
N ASP A 34 64.05 29.47 29.59
CA ASP A 34 64.28 30.94 29.49
C ASP A 34 64.93 31.36 28.14
N GLY A 35 64.84 32.66 27.79
CA GLY A 35 65.82 33.35 26.91
C GLY A 35 65.29 34.40 25.92
N HIS A 36 65.15 35.67 26.36
CA HIS A 36 64.83 36.87 25.57
C HIS A 36 66.12 37.59 25.09
N PRO A 37 66.12 38.59 24.14
CA PRO A 37 65.36 39.86 24.26
C PRO A 37 64.83 40.57 22.98
N ARG A 38 63.75 41.37 23.19
CA ARG A 38 63.34 42.74 22.73
C ARG A 38 63.93 43.30 21.40
N ASP A 39 63.24 44.01 20.49
CA ASP A 39 62.27 45.14 20.64
C ASP A 39 61.63 45.50 19.24
N PRO A 40 60.73 46.51 19.03
CA PRO A 40 59.43 46.29 18.36
C PRO A 40 59.10 47.31 17.25
N ARG A 41 58.74 46.89 16.03
CA ARG A 41 58.17 47.85 15.06
C ARG A 41 56.96 47.28 14.30
N ARG A 42 55.82 47.90 14.61
CA ARG A 42 54.63 48.10 13.77
C ARG A 42 54.81 47.74 12.28
N ARG A 43 53.89 46.94 11.74
CA ARG A 43 53.27 47.06 10.39
C ARG A 43 52.21 45.95 10.28
N ALA A 44 50.93 46.26 10.51
CA ALA A 44 49.99 46.75 9.49
C ALA A 44 49.83 45.75 8.34
N ARG A 45 48.61 45.16 8.28
CA ARG A 45 48.07 44.30 7.23
C ARG A 45 48.53 44.72 5.84
N SER A 46 49.05 43.77 5.06
CA SER A 46 49.26 43.91 3.63
C SER A 46 47.90 43.96 2.91
N GLN A 47 47.41 45.15 2.65
CA GLN A 47 46.44 45.40 1.59
C GLN A 47 47.15 45.27 0.22
N PRO A 48 46.51 44.72 -0.81
CA PRO A 48 47.02 44.82 -2.17
C PRO A 48 46.98 46.30 -2.63
N ARG A 49 48.11 46.78 -3.14
CA ARG A 49 48.28 48.15 -3.63
C ARG A 49 47.44 48.38 -4.88
N CYS A 50 46.51 49.33 -4.81
CA CYS A 50 45.85 49.94 -5.95
C CYS A 50 46.73 51.10 -6.45
N PHE A 51 47.22 51.05 -7.69
CA PHE A 51 47.73 52.23 -8.38
C PHE A 51 46.52 53.05 -8.83
N VAL A 52 46.40 54.28 -8.34
CA VAL A 52 45.43 55.26 -8.85
C VAL A 52 46.23 56.49 -9.28
N SER A 53 46.40 56.66 -10.59
CA SER A 53 46.71 57.97 -11.17
C SER A 53 45.45 58.81 -11.10
N GLY A 54 45.56 60.00 -10.54
CA GLY A 54 44.45 60.94 -10.38
C GLY A 54 43.98 61.52 -11.72
N GLN A 55 42.68 61.82 -11.74
CA GLN A 55 41.94 62.65 -12.71
C GLN A 55 41.64 62.01 -14.07
N LEU A 56 40.44 61.41 -14.20
CA LEU A 56 39.24 62.05 -14.77
C LEU A 56 38.04 61.09 -14.63
N LEU A 57 36.85 61.66 -14.48
CA LEU A 57 35.58 61.02 -14.14
C LEU A 57 35.10 59.99 -15.18
N SER A 58 34.81 58.75 -14.75
CA SER A 58 33.65 57.99 -15.23
C SER A 58 33.31 56.86 -14.25
N SER A 59 32.02 56.55 -14.15
CA SER A 59 31.39 55.61 -13.21
C SER A 59 32.14 54.27 -13.11
N LYS A 60 32.76 53.97 -11.97
CA LYS A 60 33.29 52.63 -11.67
C LYS A 60 32.14 51.69 -11.32
N VAL A 61 31.47 51.14 -12.34
CA VAL A 61 30.79 49.86 -12.21
C VAL A 61 31.89 48.81 -12.03
N VAL A 62 32.06 48.31 -10.81
CA VAL A 62 32.91 47.15 -10.56
C VAL A 62 32.05 45.93 -10.83
N ILE A 63 32.17 45.36 -12.03
CA ILE A 63 31.62 44.03 -12.31
C ILE A 63 32.56 43.04 -11.65
N VAL A 64 32.16 42.50 -10.50
CA VAL A 64 32.75 41.28 -9.98
C VAL A 64 32.02 40.14 -10.67
N GLU A 65 32.65 39.59 -11.71
CA GLU A 65 32.20 38.35 -12.32
C GLU A 65 32.49 37.23 -11.30
N GLU A 66 31.51 36.92 -10.45
CA GLU A 66 31.55 35.70 -9.67
C GLU A 66 31.45 34.54 -10.66
N GLU A 67 32.50 33.72 -10.75
CA GLU A 67 32.40 32.45 -11.48
C GLU A 67 31.15 31.72 -10.98
N PRO A 68 30.19 31.38 -11.86
CA PRO A 68 28.95 30.78 -11.43
C PRO A 68 29.29 29.45 -10.76
N ARG A 69 29.10 29.39 -9.43
CA ARG A 69 29.34 28.18 -8.64
C ARG A 69 28.61 27.03 -9.31
N VAL A 70 29.36 26.05 -9.80
CA VAL A 70 28.79 24.81 -10.34
C VAL A 70 28.05 24.16 -9.19
N ARG A 71 26.72 24.06 -9.31
CA ARG A 71 25.91 23.40 -8.30
C ARG A 71 26.10 21.90 -8.47
N GLY A 72 26.54 21.21 -7.42
CA GLY A 72 26.60 19.76 -7.43
C GLY A 72 25.20 19.16 -7.49
N ILE A 73 25.04 18.09 -8.26
CA ILE A 73 23.85 17.24 -8.23
C ILE A 73 24.09 16.14 -7.20
N THR A 74 23.19 16.03 -6.22
CA THR A 74 23.20 14.90 -5.28
C THR A 74 22.71 13.65 -6.00
N SER A 75 23.42 12.54 -5.81
CA SER A 75 23.03 11.22 -6.33
C SER A 75 21.73 10.75 -5.69
N ALA A 76 20.76 10.35 -6.50
CA ALA A 76 19.53 9.71 -6.03
C ALA A 76 19.83 8.32 -5.44
N PRO A 77 19.03 7.83 -4.47
CA PRO A 77 19.23 6.50 -3.92
C PRO A 77 18.83 5.42 -4.94
N THR A 78 19.61 4.34 -5.02
CA THR A 78 19.48 3.28 -6.04
C THR A 78 18.84 1.99 -5.52
N SER A 79 18.71 1.86 -4.20
CA SER A 79 18.32 0.64 -3.49
C SER A 79 17.13 0.80 -2.54
N VAL A 80 16.24 1.77 -2.83
CA VAL A 80 14.96 1.92 -2.12
C VAL A 80 13.95 0.97 -2.73
N ALA A 81 13.68 -0.14 -2.05
CA ALA A 81 12.76 -1.15 -2.51
C ALA A 81 11.34 -0.90 -2.00
N GLY A 82 10.34 -1.17 -2.84
CA GLY A 82 8.93 -1.17 -2.48
C GLY A 82 8.35 -2.55 -2.70
N ALA A 83 7.66 -3.07 -1.69
CA ALA A 83 7.04 -4.37 -1.71
C ALA A 83 5.55 -4.28 -1.37
N VAL A 84 4.72 -4.90 -2.20
CA VAL A 84 3.28 -5.06 -1.93
C VAL A 84 3.01 -6.52 -1.64
N GLY A 85 2.26 -6.79 -0.57
CA GLY A 85 1.94 -8.15 -0.17
C GLY A 85 0.98 -8.23 1.00
N LEU A 86 0.71 -9.45 1.44
CA LEU A 86 -0.08 -9.71 2.63
C LEU A 86 0.82 -9.77 3.87
N THR A 87 0.30 -9.38 5.03
CA THR A 87 1.03 -9.48 6.31
C THR A 87 0.07 -9.81 7.45
N GLU A 88 0.62 -10.37 8.54
CA GLU A 88 -0.14 -10.78 9.73
C GLU A 88 -0.88 -9.61 10.40
N ARG A 89 -0.25 -8.43 10.43
CA ARG A 89 -0.79 -7.19 11.00
C ARG A 89 -0.20 -5.96 10.29
N GLY A 90 -0.48 -4.77 10.82
CA GLY A 90 0.04 -3.51 10.30
C GLY A 90 -1.02 -2.72 9.50
N PRO A 91 -0.75 -1.44 9.21
CA PRO A 91 -1.68 -0.59 8.48
C PRO A 91 -1.89 -1.10 7.05
N ILE A 92 -3.13 -1.05 6.57
CA ILE A 92 -3.55 -1.55 5.25
C ILE A 92 -3.54 -0.39 4.26
N GLY A 93 -2.98 -0.60 3.07
CA GLY A 93 -2.93 0.42 2.01
C GLY A 93 -1.97 1.58 2.28
N GLU A 94 -1.18 1.52 3.35
CA GLU A 94 -0.21 2.55 3.70
C GLU A 94 1.22 2.05 3.45
N ALA A 95 2.06 2.86 2.81
CA ALA A 95 3.47 2.55 2.64
C ALA A 95 4.24 2.88 3.92
N VAL A 96 4.86 1.86 4.53
CA VAL A 96 5.65 2.00 5.75
C VAL A 96 7.09 1.61 5.47
N LEU A 97 8.04 2.49 5.82
CA LEU A 97 9.46 2.20 5.72
C LEU A 97 9.90 1.26 6.84
N CYS A 98 10.59 0.19 6.45
CA CYS A 98 11.34 -0.70 7.33
C CYS A 98 12.83 -0.62 6.97
N SER A 99 13.66 -0.37 7.98
CA SER A 99 15.13 -0.32 7.85
C SER A 99 15.82 -1.63 8.23
N SER A 100 15.08 -2.57 8.81
CA SER A 100 15.55 -3.90 9.16
C SER A 100 14.40 -4.92 9.16
N PHE A 101 14.74 -6.21 9.17
CA PHE A 101 13.73 -7.27 9.30
C PHE A 101 13.05 -7.26 10.69
N GLU A 102 13.77 -6.87 11.74
CA GLU A 102 13.17 -6.73 13.08
C GLU A 102 12.13 -5.59 13.12
N GLU A 103 12.40 -4.48 12.42
CA GLU A 103 11.43 -3.40 12.27
C GLU A 103 10.22 -3.85 11.45
N PHE A 104 10.44 -4.62 10.37
CA PHE A 104 9.35 -5.27 9.63
C PHE A 104 8.48 -6.11 10.56
N GLN A 105 9.06 -7.01 11.35
CA GLN A 105 8.30 -7.87 12.26
C GLN A 105 7.54 -7.08 13.35
N THR A 106 8.15 -5.99 13.81
CA THR A 106 7.53 -5.07 14.78
C THR A 106 6.30 -4.37 14.21
N ARG A 107 6.31 -4.02 12.92
CA ARG A 107 5.20 -3.30 12.25
C ARG A 107 4.14 -4.22 11.65
N PHE A 108 4.57 -5.27 10.98
CA PHE A 108 3.73 -6.12 10.13
C PHE A 108 3.51 -7.53 10.66
N GLY A 109 4.19 -7.90 11.76
CA GLY A 109 4.09 -9.22 12.36
C GLY A 109 5.07 -10.23 11.74
N GLY A 110 4.88 -11.49 12.11
CA GLY A 110 5.74 -12.60 11.73
C GLY A 110 5.41 -13.18 10.35
N PHE A 111 5.77 -14.45 10.20
CA PHE A 111 5.47 -15.23 9.00
C PHE A 111 4.02 -15.69 9.00
N THR A 112 3.38 -15.68 7.83
CA THR A 112 2.02 -16.20 7.62
C THR A 112 2.03 -17.22 6.48
N PRO A 113 1.18 -18.25 6.51
CA PRO A 113 1.14 -19.26 5.45
C PRO A 113 0.65 -18.70 4.12
N ASP A 114 -0.17 -17.64 4.15
CA ASP A 114 -0.78 -17.05 2.96
C ASP A 114 0.08 -15.95 2.30
N SER A 115 1.33 -15.74 2.76
CA SER A 115 2.17 -14.65 2.25
C SER A 115 3.65 -14.98 2.19
N ASP A 116 4.26 -14.64 1.06
CA ASP A 116 5.70 -14.66 0.85
C ASP A 116 6.41 -13.35 1.24
N LEU A 117 5.66 -12.29 1.57
CA LEU A 117 6.23 -10.95 1.77
C LEU A 117 7.24 -10.90 2.92
N ALA A 118 6.96 -11.59 4.03
CA ALA A 118 7.87 -11.65 5.17
C ALA A 118 9.18 -12.40 4.83
N LEU A 119 9.08 -13.47 4.03
CA LEU A 119 10.24 -14.23 3.54
C LEU A 119 11.09 -13.40 2.58
N ALA A 120 10.44 -12.65 1.68
CA ALA A 120 11.11 -11.73 0.78
C ALA A 120 11.78 -10.56 1.53
N ALA A 121 11.13 -10.00 2.54
CA ALA A 121 11.72 -8.96 3.40
C ALA A 121 12.97 -9.48 4.12
N MET A 122 12.91 -10.69 4.70
CA MET A 122 14.06 -11.35 5.32
C MET A 122 15.20 -11.51 4.30
N GLY A 123 14.91 -12.07 3.13
CA GLY A 123 15.89 -12.26 2.06
C GLY A 123 16.51 -10.95 1.56
N PHE A 124 15.72 -9.87 1.48
CA PHE A 124 16.19 -8.53 1.11
C PHE A 124 17.24 -8.00 2.09
N PHE A 125 16.92 -7.98 3.39
CA PHE A 125 17.83 -7.46 4.41
C PHE A 125 19.09 -8.34 4.57
N GLU A 126 18.94 -9.67 4.52
CA GLU A 126 20.08 -10.60 4.61
C GLU A 126 21.04 -10.48 3.42
N ASN A 127 20.56 -10.05 2.26
CA ASN A 127 21.37 -9.89 1.06
C ASN A 127 21.98 -8.49 0.88
N GLY A 128 21.72 -7.55 1.79
CA GLY A 128 22.32 -6.21 1.79
C GLY A 128 21.36 -5.06 1.49
N GLY A 129 20.06 -5.32 1.45
CA GLY A 129 19.02 -4.29 1.45
C GLY A 129 19.02 -3.47 2.74
N SER A 130 18.60 -2.20 2.66
CA SER A 130 18.59 -1.29 3.81
C SER A 130 17.34 -0.44 3.95
N GLN A 131 16.57 -0.25 2.88
CA GLN A 131 15.34 0.53 2.89
C GLN A 131 14.25 -0.23 2.11
N LEU A 132 13.30 -0.79 2.85
CA LEU A 132 12.16 -1.51 2.28
C LEU A 132 10.87 -0.78 2.67
N TRP A 133 10.19 -0.20 1.70
CA TRP A 133 8.82 0.29 1.87
C TRP A 133 7.86 -0.87 1.66
N VAL A 134 7.03 -1.13 2.67
CA VAL A 134 6.07 -2.23 2.64
C VAL A 134 4.67 -1.66 2.61
N VAL A 135 3.87 -2.19 1.70
CA VAL A 135 2.42 -1.97 1.63
C VAL A 135 1.74 -3.29 1.90
N ARG A 136 1.00 -3.34 3.01
CA ARG A 136 0.07 -4.44 3.28
C ARG A 136 -1.19 -4.23 2.47
N THR A 137 -1.62 -5.26 1.76
CA THR A 137 -2.92 -5.30 1.07
C THR A 137 -3.87 -6.34 1.68
N THR A 138 -5.12 -6.31 1.26
CA THR A 138 -6.24 -7.19 1.65
C THR A 138 -7.28 -7.15 0.53
N HIS A 139 -8.35 -7.92 0.63
CA HIS A 139 -9.43 -7.81 -0.34
C HIS A 139 -10.24 -6.51 -0.13
N TYR A 140 -10.44 -5.77 -1.22
CA TYR A 140 -11.32 -4.61 -1.31
C TYR A 140 -12.54 -4.95 -2.17
N THR A 141 -13.75 -4.62 -1.71
CA THR A 141 -14.92 -4.70 -2.59
C THR A 141 -14.89 -3.65 -3.71
N ASP A 142 -14.16 -2.55 -3.51
CA ASP A 142 -13.83 -1.54 -4.52
C ASP A 142 -12.44 -0.95 -4.23
N VAL A 143 -11.43 -1.32 -5.04
CA VAL A 143 -10.04 -0.86 -4.87
C VAL A 143 -9.87 0.67 -4.98
N SER A 144 -10.85 1.40 -5.52
CA SER A 144 -10.84 2.87 -5.54
C SER A 144 -11.25 3.50 -4.20
N GLN A 145 -11.80 2.71 -3.28
CA GLN A 145 -12.27 3.13 -1.96
C GLN A 145 -11.54 2.39 -0.84
N PRO A 146 -10.50 2.95 -0.22
CA PRO A 146 -9.73 2.27 0.84
C PRO A 146 -10.56 1.76 2.02
N SER A 147 -11.67 2.44 2.34
CA SER A 147 -12.61 2.03 3.38
C SER A 147 -13.38 0.76 3.07
N SER A 148 -13.35 0.28 1.82
CA SER A 148 -13.98 -0.96 1.39
C SER A 148 -13.13 -2.21 1.69
N ALA A 149 -11.99 -2.04 2.37
CA ALA A 149 -11.17 -3.14 2.84
C ALA A 149 -11.98 -4.08 3.74
N THR A 150 -11.89 -5.38 3.50
CA THR A 150 -12.71 -6.39 4.20
C THR A 150 -12.07 -6.91 5.49
N ALA A 151 -10.81 -6.58 5.76
CA ALA A 151 -10.13 -6.95 6.99
C ALA A 151 -10.77 -6.30 8.23
N THR A 152 -10.95 -7.08 9.31
CA THR A 152 -11.59 -6.62 10.55
C THR A 152 -10.65 -6.71 11.75
N ARG A 153 -10.87 -5.82 12.71
CA ARG A 153 -10.13 -5.80 13.99
C ARG A 153 -10.78 -6.78 14.95
N ALA A 154 -9.95 -7.53 15.67
CA ALA A 154 -10.43 -8.22 16.86
C ALA A 154 -10.80 -7.20 17.94
N GLN A 155 -11.83 -7.49 18.73
CA GLN A 155 -12.28 -6.62 19.79
C GLN A 155 -12.72 -7.39 21.04
N GLY A 156 -12.72 -6.69 22.16
CA GLY A 156 -13.17 -7.17 23.46
C GLY A 156 -13.58 -6.00 24.35
N PHE A 157 -14.31 -6.28 25.42
CA PHE A 157 -14.80 -5.26 26.33
C PHE A 157 -14.33 -5.53 27.75
N ILE A 158 -13.63 -4.56 28.34
CA ILE A 158 -13.39 -4.52 29.78
C ILE A 158 -14.65 -3.94 30.43
N LEU A 159 -15.17 -4.65 31.40
CA LEU A 159 -16.41 -4.32 32.08
C LEU A 159 -16.17 -3.28 33.19
N ALA A 160 -17.04 -2.27 33.25
CA ALA A 160 -17.20 -1.43 34.43
C ALA A 160 -17.85 -2.25 35.56
N GLY A 161 -17.47 -2.00 36.82
CA GLY A 161 -18.03 -2.70 37.99
C GLY A 161 -19.58 -2.67 38.04
N ALA A 162 -20.18 -3.56 38.84
CA ALA A 162 -21.62 -3.81 38.84
C ALA A 162 -22.44 -2.55 39.20
N GLY A 163 -23.27 -2.08 38.27
CA GLY A 163 -24.19 -0.95 38.41
C GLY A 163 -25.53 -1.24 37.71
N PRO A 164 -26.58 -0.41 37.88
CA PRO A 164 -27.89 -0.71 37.29
C PRO A 164 -27.80 -0.94 35.78
N THR A 165 -28.39 -2.01 35.28
CA THR A 165 -28.34 -2.37 33.85
C THR A 165 -29.59 -1.92 33.11
N PRO A 166 -29.48 -1.64 31.81
CA PRO A 166 -30.64 -1.43 30.97
C PRO A 166 -31.39 -2.74 30.73
N ALA A 167 -32.67 -2.63 30.36
CA ALA A 167 -33.37 -3.72 29.67
C ALA A 167 -32.73 -3.94 28.30
N VAL A 168 -32.45 -5.20 27.95
CA VAL A 168 -31.80 -5.61 26.70
C VAL A 168 -32.72 -6.58 25.97
N LEU A 169 -32.98 -6.31 24.69
CA LEU A 169 -33.71 -7.18 23.78
C LEU A 169 -32.77 -7.58 22.64
N THR A 170 -32.48 -8.87 22.52
CA THR A 170 -31.51 -9.39 21.55
C THR A 170 -32.23 -10.17 20.45
N GLY A 171 -31.99 -9.78 19.20
CA GLY A 171 -32.41 -10.53 18.03
C GLY A 171 -31.59 -11.80 17.86
N ARG A 172 -32.21 -12.88 17.39
CA ARG A 172 -31.55 -14.18 17.17
C ARG A 172 -31.01 -14.37 15.75
N ALA A 173 -31.45 -13.53 14.81
CA ALA A 173 -30.99 -13.58 13.43
C ALA A 173 -29.68 -12.80 13.29
N ALA A 174 -28.72 -13.37 12.57
CA ALA A 174 -27.51 -12.65 12.17
C ALA A 174 -27.79 -11.86 10.88
N GLY A 175 -27.29 -10.63 10.80
CA GLY A 175 -27.38 -9.82 9.59
C GLY A 175 -26.45 -10.32 8.47
N PRO A 176 -26.62 -9.84 7.22
CA PRO A 176 -27.61 -8.85 6.81
C PRO A 176 -29.06 -9.38 6.78
N PHE A 177 -30.03 -8.49 6.95
CA PHE A 177 -31.46 -8.82 7.03
C PHE A 177 -32.17 -8.52 5.72
N ALA A 178 -32.90 -9.51 5.20
CA ALA A 178 -33.77 -9.31 4.05
C ALA A 178 -35.14 -8.80 4.51
N LEU A 179 -35.47 -7.58 4.11
CA LEU A 179 -36.72 -6.88 4.43
C LEU A 179 -37.45 -6.47 3.13
N HIS A 180 -38.73 -6.19 3.28
CA HIS A 180 -39.52 -5.53 2.26
C HIS A 180 -39.83 -4.08 2.65
N ASP A 181 -40.17 -3.25 1.65
CA ASP A 181 -40.55 -1.86 1.88
C ASP A 181 -41.75 -1.77 2.83
N GLY A 182 -41.64 -0.93 3.86
CA GLY A 182 -42.65 -0.75 4.89
C GLY A 182 -42.62 -1.78 6.03
N GLU A 183 -41.72 -2.76 6.01
CA GLU A 183 -41.54 -3.63 7.17
C GLU A 183 -41.08 -2.84 8.41
N ARG A 184 -41.51 -3.29 9.59
CA ARG A 184 -41.32 -2.53 10.82
C ARG A 184 -40.91 -3.37 12.02
N ILE A 185 -40.21 -2.74 12.95
CA ILE A 185 -40.05 -3.20 14.33
C ILE A 185 -40.98 -2.37 15.20
N VAL A 186 -41.77 -3.03 16.05
CA VAL A 186 -42.72 -2.35 16.95
C VAL A 186 -42.26 -2.54 18.39
N LEU A 187 -41.75 -1.47 19.00
CA LEU A 187 -41.14 -1.50 20.34
C LEU A 187 -41.99 -0.75 21.37
N SER A 188 -42.14 -1.34 22.55
CA SER A 188 -42.58 -0.63 23.76
C SER A 188 -41.39 -0.46 24.70
N VAL A 189 -41.14 0.78 25.14
CA VAL A 189 -40.02 1.15 25.99
C VAL A 189 -40.54 1.69 27.33
N ASN A 190 -40.07 1.14 28.44
CA ASN A 190 -40.46 1.51 29.81
C ASN A 190 -41.99 1.52 30.05
N GLY A 191 -42.72 0.62 29.38
CA GLY A 191 -44.19 0.56 29.44
C GLY A 191 -44.92 1.70 28.71
N GLY A 192 -44.20 2.49 27.90
CA GLY A 192 -44.77 3.52 27.04
C GLY A 192 -45.53 2.95 25.82
N PRO A 193 -46.16 3.84 25.02
CA PRO A 193 -46.87 3.44 23.81
C PRO A 193 -45.93 2.75 22.82
N ASP A 194 -46.51 1.94 21.94
CA ASP A 194 -45.77 1.24 20.89
C ASP A 194 -45.22 2.23 19.87
N ILE A 195 -43.94 2.06 19.49
CA ILE A 195 -43.23 2.90 18.53
C ILE A 195 -42.87 2.05 17.32
N ASP A 196 -43.28 2.50 16.14
CA ASP A 196 -42.98 1.86 14.86
C ASP A 196 -41.65 2.38 14.31
N VAL A 197 -40.69 1.46 14.16
CA VAL A 197 -39.44 1.67 13.43
C VAL A 197 -39.63 1.08 12.03
N VAL A 198 -39.89 1.93 11.03
CA VAL A 198 -40.22 1.50 9.67
C VAL A 198 -38.96 1.52 8.79
N PHE A 199 -38.71 0.42 8.10
CA PHE A 199 -37.68 0.29 7.07
C PHE A 199 -38.31 0.55 5.72
N GLY A 200 -37.77 1.52 4.99
CA GLY A 200 -38.37 1.99 3.76
C GLY A 200 -37.32 2.27 2.69
N GLY A 201 -37.69 2.00 1.45
CA GLY A 201 -36.81 2.17 0.32
C GLY A 201 -37.53 2.04 -1.01
N THR A 202 -37.05 2.77 -2.01
CA THR A 202 -37.49 2.62 -3.40
C THR A 202 -36.29 2.28 -4.27
N ALA A 203 -36.51 1.47 -5.30
CA ALA A 203 -35.49 1.23 -6.32
C ALA A 203 -35.35 2.46 -7.22
N ALA A 204 -34.12 2.74 -7.64
CA ALA A 204 -33.86 3.65 -8.75
C ALA A 204 -34.59 3.12 -9.98
N SER A 205 -35.34 4.01 -10.65
CA SER A 205 -35.94 3.70 -11.93
C SER A 205 -35.81 4.85 -12.91
N VAL A 206 -35.51 4.52 -14.15
CA VAL A 206 -35.44 5.47 -15.26
C VAL A 206 -36.37 5.01 -16.37
N ALA A 207 -37.19 5.93 -16.86
CA ALA A 207 -38.13 5.68 -17.96
C ALA A 207 -37.58 6.25 -19.26
N ALA A 208 -37.86 5.58 -20.37
CA ALA A 208 -37.65 6.10 -21.70
C ALA A 208 -38.48 7.39 -21.88
N GLY A 209 -37.91 8.39 -22.55
CA GLY A 209 -38.52 9.71 -22.68
C GLY A 209 -39.68 9.75 -23.68
N THR A 210 -39.91 8.67 -24.43
CA THR A 210 -40.97 8.53 -25.42
C THR A 210 -41.70 7.20 -25.24
N PRO A 211 -43.04 7.17 -25.34
CA PRO A 211 -43.78 5.91 -25.41
C PRO A 211 -43.52 5.23 -26.77
N GLY A 212 -43.52 3.89 -26.78
CA GLY A 212 -43.31 3.11 -28.00
C GLY A 212 -44.52 3.19 -28.98
N PRO A 213 -44.39 2.70 -30.22
CA PRO A 213 -43.27 1.89 -30.74
C PRO A 213 -42.02 2.71 -31.10
N TYR A 214 -40.86 2.06 -31.03
CA TYR A 214 -39.54 2.66 -31.24
C TYR A 214 -38.98 2.28 -32.61
N ALA A 215 -38.51 3.27 -33.37
CA ALA A 215 -37.87 3.06 -34.67
C ALA A 215 -36.37 2.72 -34.50
N LEU A 216 -36.08 1.50 -34.02
CA LEU A 216 -34.71 1.02 -33.85
C LEU A 216 -34.14 0.48 -35.17
N VAL A 217 -32.82 0.37 -35.22
CA VAL A 217 -32.06 -0.23 -36.35
C VAL A 217 -31.22 -1.37 -35.80
N ASP A 218 -31.05 -2.42 -36.61
CA ASP A 218 -30.20 -3.57 -36.29
C ASP A 218 -28.79 -3.14 -35.86
N GLY A 219 -28.31 -3.71 -34.75
CA GLY A 219 -26.99 -3.43 -34.19
C GLY A 219 -26.89 -2.13 -33.38
N MET A 220 -27.99 -1.39 -33.18
CA MET A 220 -27.99 -0.26 -32.25
C MET A 220 -27.70 -0.73 -30.82
N THR A 221 -27.00 0.11 -30.05
CA THR A 221 -26.58 -0.24 -28.69
C THR A 221 -27.11 0.73 -27.64
N LEU A 222 -27.34 0.23 -26.42
CA LEU A 222 -27.63 1.03 -25.24
C LEU A 222 -26.55 0.73 -24.19
N GLN A 223 -25.92 1.77 -23.65
CA GLN A 223 -24.93 1.65 -22.58
C GLN A 223 -25.52 2.17 -21.27
N LEU A 224 -25.41 1.38 -20.21
CA LEU A 224 -25.93 1.74 -18.90
C LEU A 224 -25.09 1.15 -17.76
N ARG A 225 -25.17 1.76 -16.59
CA ARG A 225 -24.62 1.28 -15.32
C ARG A 225 -25.74 1.13 -14.31
N ILE A 226 -25.72 0.04 -13.56
CA ILE A 226 -26.67 -0.24 -12.47
C ILE A 226 -25.88 -0.46 -11.18
N ASP A 227 -26.29 0.23 -10.11
CA ASP A 227 -25.73 0.13 -8.75
C ASP A 227 -24.20 0.27 -8.67
N GLY A 228 -23.63 1.16 -9.49
CA GLY A 228 -22.18 1.42 -9.53
C GLY A 228 -21.34 0.29 -10.15
N GLY A 229 -21.99 -0.73 -10.74
CA GLY A 229 -21.31 -1.81 -11.45
C GLY A 229 -20.65 -1.38 -12.76
N ALA A 230 -19.97 -2.33 -13.40
CA ALA A 230 -19.37 -2.12 -14.71
C ALA A 230 -20.41 -1.66 -15.76
N GLU A 231 -19.96 -0.91 -16.75
CA GLU A 231 -20.81 -0.50 -17.86
C GLU A 231 -21.29 -1.71 -18.66
N GLN A 232 -22.60 -1.82 -18.82
CA GLN A 232 -23.28 -2.89 -19.53
C GLN A 232 -23.70 -2.39 -20.91
N ARG A 233 -23.47 -3.19 -21.94
CA ARG A 233 -23.86 -2.88 -23.32
C ARG A 233 -24.96 -3.82 -23.77
N VAL A 234 -26.15 -3.27 -24.00
CA VAL A 234 -27.27 -3.97 -24.65
C VAL A 234 -27.14 -3.73 -26.15
N THR A 235 -27.22 -4.79 -26.96
CA THR A 235 -27.24 -4.68 -28.43
C THR A 235 -28.60 -5.15 -28.92
N PHE A 236 -29.28 -4.32 -29.70
CA PHE A 236 -30.59 -4.63 -30.27
C PHE A 236 -30.41 -5.25 -31.65
N ALA A 237 -30.60 -6.57 -31.76
CA ALA A 237 -30.55 -7.28 -33.03
C ALA A 237 -31.95 -7.32 -33.66
N ALA A 238 -32.03 -7.29 -35.00
CA ALA A 238 -33.30 -7.39 -35.71
C ALA A 238 -34.07 -8.68 -35.37
N SER A 239 -33.37 -9.76 -34.98
CA SER A 239 -33.96 -11.02 -34.53
C SER A 239 -34.72 -10.94 -33.21
N ASP A 240 -34.46 -9.90 -32.41
CA ASP A 240 -35.11 -9.71 -31.10
C ASP A 240 -36.53 -9.13 -31.23
N PHE A 241 -36.92 -8.72 -32.45
CA PHE A 241 -38.15 -7.98 -32.74
C PHE A 241 -38.92 -8.61 -33.89
N VAL A 242 -40.25 -8.48 -33.86
CA VAL A 242 -41.08 -8.78 -35.04
C VAL A 242 -40.80 -7.77 -36.15
N ASN A 243 -40.62 -6.50 -35.81
CA ASN A 243 -40.14 -5.45 -36.70
C ASN A 243 -39.32 -4.42 -35.91
N VAL A 244 -38.01 -4.42 -36.10
CA VAL A 244 -37.08 -3.53 -35.35
C VAL A 244 -37.39 -2.04 -35.55
N GLY A 245 -37.92 -1.65 -36.71
CA GLY A 245 -38.34 -0.26 -36.99
C GLY A 245 -39.69 0.14 -36.36
N GLN A 246 -40.38 -0.79 -35.70
CA GLN A 246 -41.63 -0.59 -34.95
C GLN A 246 -41.58 -1.38 -33.62
N ALA A 247 -40.43 -1.41 -32.97
CA ALA A 247 -40.20 -2.19 -31.76
C ALA A 247 -41.16 -1.78 -30.63
N THR A 248 -41.90 -2.74 -30.09
CA THR A 248 -42.81 -2.48 -28.97
C THR A 248 -42.05 -2.35 -27.65
N ALA A 249 -42.61 -1.63 -26.67
CA ALA A 249 -42.00 -1.53 -25.33
C ALA A 249 -41.80 -2.90 -24.66
N ALA A 250 -42.63 -3.90 -24.98
CA ALA A 250 -42.47 -5.26 -24.48
C ALA A 250 -41.24 -5.96 -25.07
N GLU A 251 -41.03 -5.85 -26.39
CA GLU A 251 -39.86 -6.43 -27.06
C GLU A 251 -38.57 -5.74 -26.60
N VAL A 252 -38.57 -4.40 -26.51
CA VAL A 252 -37.40 -3.65 -26.02
C VAL A 252 -37.07 -4.03 -24.59
N ALA A 253 -38.07 -4.13 -23.70
CA ALA A 253 -37.84 -4.56 -22.31
C ALA A 253 -37.28 -5.99 -22.24
N ALA A 254 -37.76 -6.91 -23.09
CA ALA A 254 -37.23 -8.27 -23.16
C ALA A 254 -35.77 -8.30 -23.63
N ALA A 255 -35.42 -7.54 -24.67
CA ALA A 255 -34.06 -7.44 -25.17
C ALA A 255 -33.09 -6.85 -24.12
N ILE A 256 -33.53 -5.84 -23.36
CA ILE A 256 -32.76 -5.29 -22.25
C ILE A 256 -32.56 -6.35 -21.15
N ASN A 257 -33.64 -6.99 -20.70
CA ASN A 257 -33.59 -8.03 -19.65
C ASN A 257 -32.70 -9.23 -20.01
N ALA A 258 -32.54 -9.55 -21.29
CA ALA A 258 -31.66 -10.62 -21.75
C ALA A 258 -30.16 -10.27 -21.58
N SER A 259 -29.83 -8.98 -21.48
CA SER A 259 -28.44 -8.49 -21.49
C SER A 259 -27.98 -7.90 -20.15
N ILE A 260 -28.90 -7.34 -19.36
CA ILE A 260 -28.54 -6.63 -18.13
C ILE A 260 -28.47 -7.56 -16.91
N VAL A 261 -27.65 -7.18 -15.94
CA VAL A 261 -27.57 -7.76 -14.60
C VAL A 261 -27.85 -6.70 -13.53
N ARG A 262 -28.42 -7.13 -12.40
CA ARG A 262 -28.76 -6.30 -11.21
C ARG A 262 -29.89 -5.29 -11.44
N GLY A 263 -30.68 -5.50 -12.48
CA GLY A 263 -31.90 -4.74 -12.70
C GLY A 263 -32.80 -5.42 -13.73
N LYS A 264 -33.96 -4.83 -13.92
CA LYS A 264 -34.98 -5.30 -14.86
C LYS A 264 -35.60 -4.13 -15.63
N ALA A 265 -35.84 -4.34 -16.91
CA ALA A 265 -36.72 -3.52 -17.72
C ALA A 265 -38.16 -4.02 -17.61
N VAL A 266 -39.07 -3.12 -17.25
CA VAL A 266 -40.51 -3.38 -17.17
C VAL A 266 -41.26 -2.60 -18.24
N ARG A 267 -42.35 -3.18 -18.74
CA ARG A 267 -43.22 -2.55 -19.75
C ARG A 267 -44.27 -1.64 -19.11
N GLY A 268 -44.39 -0.42 -19.64
CA GLY A 268 -45.49 0.52 -19.39
C GLY A 268 -46.00 1.09 -20.72
N ALA A 269 -46.39 2.37 -20.74
CA ALA A 269 -46.52 3.12 -22.01
C ALA A 269 -45.14 3.36 -22.66
N ASP A 270 -44.11 3.44 -21.82
CA ASP A 270 -42.70 3.53 -22.11
C ASP A 270 -41.96 2.27 -21.60
N VAL A 271 -40.65 2.19 -21.85
CA VAL A 271 -39.77 1.18 -21.25
C VAL A 271 -39.15 1.78 -19.99
N ARG A 272 -39.23 1.09 -18.85
CA ARG A 272 -38.61 1.55 -17.60
C ARG A 272 -37.59 0.55 -17.11
N ILE A 273 -36.37 1.00 -16.86
CA ILE A 273 -35.31 0.21 -16.24
C ILE A 273 -35.36 0.47 -14.74
N VAL A 274 -35.40 -0.59 -13.93
CA VAL A 274 -35.50 -0.57 -12.48
C VAL A 274 -34.35 -1.40 -11.90
N SER A 275 -33.62 -0.88 -10.93
CA SER A 275 -32.59 -1.65 -10.20
C SER A 275 -33.25 -2.73 -9.33
N ASP A 276 -32.56 -3.86 -9.14
CA ASP A 276 -32.99 -4.90 -8.19
C ASP A 276 -32.71 -4.50 -6.73
N THR A 277 -31.73 -3.62 -6.50
CA THR A 277 -31.47 -3.03 -5.19
C THR A 277 -32.54 -2.00 -4.85
N VAL A 278 -33.11 -2.09 -3.65
CA VAL A 278 -34.16 -1.18 -3.17
C VAL A 278 -33.62 -0.39 -1.98
N GLY A 279 -33.41 0.93 -2.16
CA GLY A 279 -32.85 1.79 -1.13
C GLY A 279 -31.89 2.84 -1.67
N THR A 280 -31.17 3.49 -0.75
CA THR A 280 -30.29 4.63 -1.05
C THR A 280 -29.01 4.25 -1.79
N SER A 281 -28.68 2.97 -1.93
CA SER A 281 -27.57 2.49 -2.78
C SER A 281 -28.01 2.21 -4.22
N SER A 282 -29.31 2.19 -4.48
CA SER A 282 -29.86 1.88 -5.81
C SER A 282 -29.55 3.00 -6.80
N ARG A 283 -28.94 2.68 -7.94
CA ARG A 283 -28.57 3.62 -9.01
C ARG A 283 -28.90 3.02 -10.38
N VAL A 284 -29.47 3.82 -11.27
CA VAL A 284 -29.56 3.49 -12.70
C VAL A 284 -29.10 4.69 -13.51
N GLU A 285 -28.10 4.50 -14.35
CA GLU A 285 -27.52 5.52 -15.20
C GLU A 285 -27.44 5.01 -16.63
N VAL A 286 -28.06 5.70 -17.59
CA VAL A 286 -27.82 5.45 -19.01
C VAL A 286 -26.65 6.32 -19.43
N THR A 287 -25.52 5.70 -19.76
CA THR A 287 -24.25 6.39 -20.04
C THR A 287 -24.08 6.70 -21.53
N GLY A 288 -24.83 6.04 -22.41
CA GLY A 288 -24.78 6.30 -23.85
C GLY A 288 -25.41 5.22 -24.72
N GLY A 289 -24.85 5.04 -25.91
CA GLY A 289 -25.34 4.10 -26.92
C GLY A 289 -26.21 4.75 -27.99
N THR A 290 -26.11 4.23 -29.23
CA THR A 290 -26.80 4.76 -30.41
C THR A 290 -28.32 4.60 -30.33
N ALA A 291 -28.83 3.59 -29.61
CA ALA A 291 -30.24 3.37 -29.38
C ALA A 291 -30.87 4.46 -28.49
N ASN A 292 -30.07 5.13 -27.64
CA ASN A 292 -30.62 6.14 -26.72
C ASN A 292 -31.12 7.39 -27.45
N ALA A 293 -30.70 7.63 -28.70
CA ALA A 293 -31.27 8.68 -29.54
C ALA A 293 -32.76 8.42 -29.89
N VAL A 294 -33.20 7.16 -29.86
CA VAL A 294 -34.58 6.74 -30.13
C VAL A 294 -35.36 6.55 -28.83
N LEU A 295 -34.75 5.86 -27.84
CA LEU A 295 -35.38 5.55 -26.55
C LEU A 295 -35.44 6.76 -25.61
N ASN A 296 -34.56 7.74 -25.80
CA ASN A 296 -34.54 9.01 -25.09
C ASN A 296 -34.56 8.86 -23.55
N PHE A 297 -33.78 7.92 -23.00
CA PHE A 297 -33.58 7.86 -21.55
C PHE A 297 -32.81 9.11 -21.10
N PRO A 298 -33.17 9.70 -19.94
CA PRO A 298 -32.40 10.78 -19.32
C PRO A 298 -30.93 10.39 -19.11
N ASN A 299 -30.01 11.28 -19.46
CA ASN A 299 -28.56 11.11 -19.23
C ASN A 299 -28.14 11.48 -17.79
N SER A 300 -29.05 11.34 -16.82
CA SER A 300 -28.82 11.65 -15.41
C SER A 300 -28.97 10.38 -14.59
N VAL A 301 -28.16 10.23 -13.54
CA VAL A 301 -28.26 9.11 -12.61
C VAL A 301 -29.60 9.17 -11.86
N ALA A 302 -30.45 8.16 -12.06
CA ALA A 302 -31.61 7.92 -11.21
C ALA A 302 -31.14 7.25 -9.91
N GLN A 303 -31.67 7.70 -8.77
CA GLN A 303 -31.30 7.17 -7.46
C GLN A 303 -32.54 6.66 -6.73
N GLY A 304 -32.41 5.53 -6.05
CA GLY A 304 -33.42 5.06 -5.10
C GLY A 304 -33.43 5.93 -3.86
N THR A 305 -34.58 5.96 -3.19
CA THR A 305 -34.75 6.66 -1.91
C THR A 305 -34.85 5.64 -0.78
N GLY A 306 -34.75 6.09 0.47
CA GLY A 306 -34.97 5.23 1.63
C GLY A 306 -34.21 5.68 2.86
N ASN A 307 -34.29 4.87 3.91
CA ASN A 307 -33.51 5.04 5.14
C ASN A 307 -32.42 3.96 5.34
N VAL A 308 -32.25 3.07 4.36
CA VAL A 308 -31.20 2.05 4.28
C VAL A 308 -30.64 1.97 2.85
N GLY A 309 -29.48 1.36 2.67
CA GLY A 309 -28.79 1.18 1.39
C GLY A 309 -29.49 0.17 0.49
N ASP A 310 -29.74 -1.03 1.00
CA ASP A 310 -30.43 -2.13 0.31
C ASP A 310 -31.34 -2.89 1.28
N LEU A 311 -32.66 -2.85 1.05
CA LEU A 311 -33.65 -3.55 1.88
C LEU A 311 -33.48 -5.08 1.87
N SER A 312 -32.91 -5.66 0.81
CA SER A 312 -32.67 -7.11 0.74
C SER A 312 -31.47 -7.56 1.56
N ALA A 313 -30.62 -6.61 2.00
CA ALA A 313 -29.38 -6.88 2.71
C ALA A 313 -29.08 -5.81 3.78
N VAL A 314 -30.07 -5.46 4.62
CA VAL A 314 -29.91 -4.44 5.66
C VAL A 314 -28.87 -4.88 6.68
N THR A 315 -27.81 -4.09 6.82
CA THR A 315 -26.74 -4.36 7.79
C THR A 315 -27.17 -3.99 9.22
N VAL A 316 -26.49 -4.54 10.23
CA VAL A 316 -26.72 -4.17 11.63
C VAL A 316 -26.45 -2.68 11.89
N ALA A 317 -25.53 -2.07 11.13
CA ALA A 317 -25.23 -0.64 11.22
C ALA A 317 -26.37 0.23 10.69
N GLU A 318 -26.98 -0.16 9.57
CA GLU A 318 -28.16 0.53 9.02
C GLU A 318 -29.37 0.35 9.93
N ALA A 319 -29.62 -0.88 10.41
CA ALA A 319 -30.67 -1.15 11.39
C ALA A 319 -30.51 -0.29 12.65
N LYS A 320 -29.28 -0.16 13.16
CA LYS A 320 -28.94 0.74 14.26
C LYS A 320 -29.32 2.19 13.94
N ALA A 321 -28.94 2.71 12.77
CA ALA A 321 -29.21 4.10 12.40
C ALA A 321 -30.72 4.40 12.37
N VAL A 322 -31.51 3.49 11.79
CA VAL A 322 -32.98 3.63 11.72
C VAL A 322 -33.61 3.53 13.10
N ILE A 323 -33.20 2.56 13.94
CA ILE A 323 -33.74 2.39 15.30
C ILE A 323 -33.36 3.57 16.20
N ASP A 324 -32.10 4.03 16.18
CA ASP A 324 -31.64 5.15 17.00
C ASP A 324 -32.38 6.46 16.62
N ALA A 325 -32.70 6.64 15.33
CA ALA A 325 -33.48 7.78 14.85
C ALA A 325 -34.96 7.73 15.30
N ALA A 326 -35.58 6.55 15.26
CA ALA A 326 -36.99 6.37 15.62
C ALA A 326 -37.22 6.29 17.14
N VAL A 327 -36.25 5.76 17.90
CA VAL A 327 -36.37 5.53 19.35
C VAL A 327 -35.15 6.11 20.09
N PRO A 328 -35.14 7.42 20.38
CA PRO A 328 -33.98 8.07 21.01
C PRO A 328 -33.63 7.56 22.43
N THR A 329 -34.57 6.88 23.08
CA THR A 329 -34.47 6.32 24.43
C THR A 329 -33.86 4.93 24.48
N VAL A 330 -33.45 4.37 23.33
CA VAL A 330 -32.67 3.14 23.26
C VAL A 330 -31.32 3.38 22.57
N ARG A 331 -30.44 2.39 22.64
CA ARG A 331 -29.19 2.31 21.90
C ARG A 331 -29.08 0.93 21.28
N VAL A 332 -28.66 0.87 20.03
CA VAL A 332 -28.36 -0.42 19.37
C VAL A 332 -26.86 -0.72 19.43
N SER A 333 -26.52 -1.97 19.74
CA SER A 333 -25.14 -2.48 19.73
C SER A 333 -24.75 -2.99 18.35
N LEU A 334 -23.47 -2.84 17.98
CA LEU A 334 -22.91 -3.38 16.75
C LEU A 334 -22.32 -4.77 17.04
N GLY A 335 -23.02 -5.81 16.64
CA GLY A 335 -22.60 -7.21 16.67
C GLY A 335 -23.16 -7.95 15.44
N ASN A 336 -23.15 -9.29 15.44
CA ASN A 336 -23.71 -10.04 14.32
C ASN A 336 -25.25 -10.00 14.27
N ALA A 337 -25.92 -9.73 15.39
CA ALA A 337 -27.36 -9.57 15.49
C ALA A 337 -27.72 -8.18 16.06
N VAL A 338 -28.97 -7.75 15.89
CA VAL A 338 -29.46 -6.50 16.46
C VAL A 338 -29.75 -6.70 17.94
N GLU A 339 -29.00 -5.99 18.79
CA GLU A 339 -29.27 -5.88 20.22
C GLU A 339 -29.71 -4.46 20.55
N VAL A 340 -30.93 -4.31 21.06
CA VAL A 340 -31.50 -3.04 21.48
C VAL A 340 -31.46 -2.96 23.00
N ARG A 341 -30.93 -1.88 23.55
CA ARG A 341 -30.90 -1.63 25.00
C ARG A 341 -31.49 -0.28 25.34
N THR A 342 -32.19 -0.20 26.46
CA THR A 342 -32.68 1.08 27.00
C THR A 342 -31.54 2.01 27.40
N VAL A 343 -31.74 3.31 27.31
CA VAL A 343 -30.84 4.32 27.89
C VAL A 343 -31.05 4.42 29.41
N ALA A 344 -32.30 4.25 29.86
CA ALA A 344 -32.62 4.13 31.27
C ALA A 344 -32.10 2.80 31.83
N THR A 345 -31.67 2.81 33.09
CA THR A 345 -31.11 1.63 33.77
C THR A 345 -31.84 1.36 35.08
N GLY A 346 -31.78 0.13 35.58
CA GLY A 346 -32.43 -0.27 36.83
C GLY A 346 -33.72 -1.03 36.61
N VAL A 347 -34.37 -1.46 37.70
CA VAL A 347 -35.57 -2.32 37.67
C VAL A 347 -36.80 -1.68 37.00
N ALA A 348 -36.80 -0.36 36.82
CA ALA A 348 -37.86 0.37 36.14
C ALA A 348 -37.67 0.42 34.61
N ALA A 349 -36.48 0.08 34.10
CA ALA A 349 -36.24 0.03 32.67
C ALA A 349 -36.87 -1.24 32.09
N SER A 350 -37.64 -1.12 31.01
CA SER A 350 -38.22 -2.28 30.31
C SER A 350 -38.21 -2.09 28.80
N LEU A 351 -38.16 -3.21 28.07
CA LEU A 351 -38.15 -3.24 26.61
C LEU A 351 -38.90 -4.47 26.10
N GLN A 352 -39.79 -4.30 25.14
CA GLN A 352 -40.57 -5.38 24.56
C GLN A 352 -40.81 -5.16 23.07
N ALA A 353 -40.57 -6.17 22.24
CA ALA A 353 -41.06 -6.20 20.86
C ALA A 353 -42.49 -6.74 20.81
N ARG A 354 -43.33 -6.13 19.97
CA ARG A 354 -44.71 -6.58 19.77
C ARG A 354 -44.81 -7.59 18.65
N ALA A 355 -45.90 -8.34 18.63
CA ALA A 355 -46.20 -9.36 17.60
C ALA A 355 -46.24 -8.80 16.16
N ALA A 356 -46.43 -7.48 15.99
CA ALA A 356 -46.38 -6.81 14.69
C ALA A 356 -44.95 -6.52 14.18
N THR A 357 -43.92 -6.83 14.98
CA THR A 357 -42.51 -6.74 14.60
C THR A 357 -42.17 -7.78 13.53
N THR A 358 -41.44 -7.39 12.50
CA THR A 358 -40.96 -8.31 11.47
C THR A 358 -40.14 -9.46 12.08
N PRO A 359 -40.36 -10.72 11.65
CA PRO A 359 -39.58 -11.86 12.14
C PRO A 359 -38.12 -11.85 11.67
N ALA A 360 -37.75 -11.02 10.68
CA ALA A 360 -36.42 -10.99 10.09
C ALA A 360 -35.29 -10.75 11.11
N PHE A 361 -35.54 -9.99 12.17
CA PHE A 361 -34.56 -9.73 13.23
C PHE A 361 -34.54 -10.82 14.33
N GLY A 362 -35.55 -11.70 14.37
CA GLY A 362 -35.63 -12.79 15.33
C GLY A 362 -35.79 -12.35 16.79
N PHE A 363 -36.47 -11.24 17.05
CA PHE A 363 -36.82 -10.82 18.41
C PHE A 363 -37.90 -11.72 19.02
N ASP A 364 -37.79 -12.02 20.31
CA ASP A 364 -38.92 -12.56 21.07
C ASP A 364 -39.88 -11.43 21.49
N THR A 365 -41.12 -11.82 21.84
CA THR A 365 -42.17 -10.87 22.23
C THR A 365 -42.34 -10.74 23.75
N SER A 366 -41.43 -11.33 24.54
CA SER A 366 -41.47 -11.23 25.99
C SER A 366 -40.96 -9.85 26.45
N ALA A 367 -41.38 -9.41 27.64
CA ALA A 367 -40.90 -8.16 28.21
C ALA A 367 -39.57 -8.39 28.93
N HIS A 368 -38.54 -7.65 28.54
CA HIS A 368 -37.21 -7.65 29.15
C HIS A 368 -37.09 -6.49 30.12
N ALA A 369 -36.49 -6.70 31.29
CA ALA A 369 -36.33 -5.70 32.33
C ALA A 369 -34.85 -5.43 32.63
N GLY A 370 -34.52 -4.18 32.99
CA GLY A 370 -33.23 -3.82 33.55
C GLY A 370 -33.07 -4.34 34.98
N ALA A 371 -31.85 -4.43 35.46
CA ALA A 371 -31.56 -4.88 36.83
C ALA A 371 -31.01 -3.73 37.69
N ALA A 372 -31.22 -3.79 39.01
CA ALA A 372 -30.62 -2.84 39.95
C ALA A 372 -29.09 -2.90 39.98
N SER A 373 -28.50 -3.98 39.46
CA SER A 373 -27.06 -4.20 39.35
C SER A 373 -26.77 -5.19 38.24
N GLY A 374 -25.73 -4.95 37.45
CA GLY A 374 -25.20 -5.84 36.43
C GLY A 374 -24.03 -5.22 35.65
N VAL A 375 -23.58 -5.95 34.65
CA VAL A 375 -22.31 -5.75 33.96
C VAL A 375 -22.50 -4.78 32.79
N ALA A 376 -21.65 -3.75 32.66
CA ALA A 376 -21.66 -2.80 31.55
C ALA A 376 -20.26 -2.62 30.94
N ASN A 377 -20.17 -2.34 29.64
CA ASN A 377 -18.88 -2.17 28.95
C ASN A 377 -18.23 -0.85 29.34
N GLY A 378 -17.08 -0.90 30.02
CA GLY A 378 -16.30 0.26 30.47
C GLY A 378 -15.29 0.73 29.45
N LEU A 379 -14.47 -0.18 28.91
CA LEU A 379 -13.51 0.09 27.85
C LEU A 379 -13.74 -0.89 26.69
N ARG A 380 -13.74 -0.38 25.46
CA ARG A 380 -13.58 -1.20 24.27
C ARG A 380 -12.09 -1.30 23.95
N ILE A 381 -11.62 -2.52 23.84
CA ILE A 381 -10.26 -2.85 23.41
C ILE A 381 -10.37 -3.42 22.01
N GLU A 382 -9.51 -2.96 21.11
CA GLU A 382 -9.41 -3.49 19.74
C GLU A 382 -7.96 -3.81 19.42
N GLY A 383 -7.72 -4.75 18.51
CA GLY A 383 -6.41 -4.89 17.87
C GLY A 383 -5.97 -3.56 17.27
N ARG A 384 -4.68 -3.21 17.43
CA ARG A 384 -4.05 -1.98 16.89
C ARG A 384 -4.20 -1.88 15.39
N ASP A 385 -4.21 -3.00 14.68
CA ASP A 385 -4.45 -3.11 13.25
C ASP A 385 -5.52 -4.19 12.96
N PRO A 386 -6.20 -4.18 11.80
CA PRO A 386 -7.06 -5.29 11.40
C PRO A 386 -6.25 -6.56 11.19
N GLY A 387 -6.86 -7.73 11.41
CA GLY A 387 -6.22 -9.02 11.15
C GLY A 387 -6.56 -10.09 12.17
N ALA A 388 -6.38 -11.35 11.77
CA ALA A 388 -6.67 -12.52 12.59
C ALA A 388 -5.73 -12.64 13.80
N TYR A 389 -4.54 -12.02 13.73
CA TYR A 389 -3.58 -11.96 14.84
C TYR A 389 -4.21 -11.47 16.13
N GLY A 390 -5.16 -10.53 16.04
CA GLY A 390 -5.84 -9.94 17.17
C GLY A 390 -6.61 -10.96 18.02
N ASN A 391 -7.03 -12.09 17.43
CA ASN A 391 -7.76 -13.14 18.15
C ASN A 391 -6.89 -13.91 19.17
N ARG A 392 -5.55 -13.74 19.11
CA ARG A 392 -4.59 -14.31 20.06
C ARG A 392 -4.28 -13.38 21.23
N LEU A 393 -4.83 -12.17 21.19
CA LEU A 393 -4.58 -11.14 22.19
C LEU A 393 -5.58 -11.25 23.34
N GLU A 394 -5.05 -11.11 24.54
CA GLU A 394 -5.82 -10.88 25.76
C GLU A 394 -5.35 -9.58 26.40
N VAL A 395 -6.28 -8.87 27.03
CA VAL A 395 -5.98 -7.71 27.86
C VAL A 395 -6.41 -7.99 29.29
N GLU A 396 -5.46 -7.86 30.20
CA GLU A 396 -5.71 -7.95 31.63
C GLU A 396 -5.69 -6.56 32.26
N VAL A 397 -6.67 -6.31 33.12
CA VAL A 397 -6.71 -5.12 33.96
C VAL A 397 -6.52 -5.51 35.42
N ARG A 398 -5.73 -4.73 36.15
CA ARG A 398 -5.43 -4.94 37.57
C ARG A 398 -5.55 -3.61 38.35
N PRO A 399 -5.70 -3.67 39.68
CA PRO A 399 -5.54 -2.47 40.52
C PRO A 399 -4.19 -1.80 40.26
N ALA A 400 -4.16 -0.47 40.34
CA ALA A 400 -2.95 0.30 40.04
C ALA A 400 -1.77 -0.10 40.91
N SER A 401 -0.59 -0.24 40.30
CA SER A 401 0.67 -0.51 41.01
C SER A 401 1.03 0.54 42.06
N ASN A 402 0.56 1.79 41.90
CA ASN A 402 0.76 2.86 42.88
C ASN A 402 -0.29 2.90 44.02
N GLY A 403 -1.26 1.98 44.03
CA GLY A 403 -2.32 1.91 45.04
C GLY A 403 -3.45 2.93 44.88
N SER A 404 -3.47 3.74 43.81
CA SER A 404 -4.55 4.69 43.57
C SER A 404 -5.85 3.98 43.18
N ALA A 405 -6.94 4.29 43.88
CA ALA A 405 -8.28 3.79 43.55
C ALA A 405 -8.87 4.42 42.27
N LEU A 406 -8.26 5.51 41.78
CA LEU A 406 -8.67 6.21 40.55
C LEU A 406 -7.89 5.75 39.32
N ALA A 407 -6.99 4.78 39.47
CA ALA A 407 -6.14 4.28 38.41
C ALA A 407 -6.17 2.75 38.33
N PHE A 408 -5.66 2.22 37.22
CA PHE A 408 -5.53 0.77 36.99
C PHE A 408 -4.29 0.48 36.13
N ASP A 409 -3.80 -0.76 36.17
CA ASP A 409 -2.78 -1.23 35.25
C ASP A 409 -3.43 -2.00 34.11
N LEU A 410 -2.97 -1.79 32.87
CA LEU A 410 -3.39 -2.52 31.69
C LEU A 410 -2.21 -3.32 31.14
N LEU A 411 -2.39 -4.63 30.97
CA LEU A 411 -1.38 -5.55 30.45
C LEU A 411 -1.89 -6.20 29.18
N VAL A 412 -1.02 -6.32 28.17
CA VAL A 412 -1.33 -7.00 26.92
C VAL A 412 -0.60 -8.33 26.89
N ILE A 413 -1.36 -9.39 26.60
CA ILE A 413 -0.91 -10.77 26.54
C ILE A 413 -1.15 -11.27 25.11
N GLU A 414 -0.19 -11.99 24.55
CA GLU A 414 -0.30 -12.68 23.26
C GLU A 414 0.13 -14.13 23.47
N ASP A 415 -0.72 -15.09 23.09
CA ASP A 415 -0.45 -16.53 23.24
C ASP A 415 0.03 -16.91 24.67
N GLY A 416 -0.60 -16.31 25.68
CA GLY A 416 -0.28 -16.52 27.11
C GLY A 416 0.99 -15.84 27.61
N THR A 417 1.68 -15.07 26.78
CA THR A 417 2.91 -14.33 27.14
C THR A 417 2.63 -12.84 27.27
N TYR A 418 3.06 -12.21 28.37
CA TYR A 418 2.96 -10.76 28.54
C TYR A 418 3.89 -10.02 27.56
N ARG A 419 3.30 -9.17 26.71
CA ARG A 419 4.01 -8.35 25.72
C ARG A 419 4.23 -6.92 26.18
N GLU A 420 3.20 -6.31 26.75
CA GLU A 420 3.22 -4.89 27.12
C GLU A 420 2.57 -4.65 28.47
N THR A 421 3.00 -3.61 29.17
CA THR A 421 2.43 -3.20 30.47
C THR A 421 2.35 -1.69 30.56
N PHE A 422 1.16 -1.19 30.85
CA PHE A 422 0.84 0.22 31.01
C PHE A 422 0.34 0.44 32.44
N PRO A 423 1.22 0.84 33.38
CA PRO A 423 0.83 0.98 34.78
C PRO A 423 0.01 2.25 35.02
N ASN A 424 -0.74 2.33 36.11
CA ASN A 424 -1.34 3.55 36.64
C ASN A 424 -2.08 4.43 35.60
N LEU A 425 -2.83 3.81 34.68
CA LEU A 425 -3.69 4.50 33.72
C LEU A 425 -4.93 5.05 34.41
N THR A 426 -5.48 6.12 33.86
CA THR A 426 -6.64 6.84 34.41
C THR A 426 -7.72 6.97 33.35
N LEU A 427 -8.98 7.09 33.80
CA LEU A 427 -10.14 7.34 32.93
C LEU A 427 -10.48 8.83 32.77
N SER A 428 -9.73 9.71 33.44
CA SER A 428 -9.94 11.15 33.33
C SER A 428 -9.17 11.71 32.14
N ALA A 429 -9.88 12.38 31.23
CA ALA A 429 -9.28 13.01 30.06
C ALA A 429 -8.33 14.19 30.40
N THR A 430 -8.42 14.75 31.61
CA THR A 430 -7.53 15.84 32.05
C THR A 430 -6.22 15.33 32.64
N GLU A 431 -6.16 14.06 33.04
CA GLU A 431 -4.97 13.48 33.67
C GLU A 431 -3.93 13.11 32.62
N ALA A 432 -2.64 13.26 32.96
CA ALA A 432 -1.53 12.99 32.05
C ALA A 432 -1.48 11.53 31.57
N ARG A 433 -1.95 10.59 32.41
CA ARG A 433 -1.98 9.15 32.13
C ARG A 433 -3.37 8.67 31.69
N HIS A 434 -4.11 9.49 30.95
CA HIS A 434 -5.41 9.07 30.38
C HIS A 434 -5.22 7.86 29.48
N VAL A 435 -6.05 6.82 29.66
CA VAL A 435 -5.90 5.52 29.01
C VAL A 435 -5.83 5.62 27.48
N GLU A 436 -6.75 6.36 26.84
CA GLU A 436 -6.76 6.49 25.38
C GLU A 436 -5.50 7.20 24.89
N ARG A 437 -5.09 8.28 25.58
CA ARG A 437 -3.92 9.06 25.18
C ARG A 437 -2.63 8.24 25.26
N ILE A 438 -2.47 7.43 26.31
CA ILE A 438 -1.25 6.65 26.51
C ILE A 438 -1.23 5.42 25.60
N VAL A 439 -2.33 4.64 25.57
CA VAL A 439 -2.35 3.37 24.84
C VAL A 439 -2.38 3.60 23.33
N ASN A 440 -3.07 4.65 22.86
CA ASN A 440 -3.20 4.96 21.43
C ASN A 440 -2.12 5.91 20.90
N ASP A 441 -1.11 6.27 21.69
CA ASP A 441 -0.05 7.16 21.23
C ASP A 441 0.69 6.55 20.02
N SER A 442 0.82 7.33 18.95
CA SER A 442 1.33 6.81 17.68
C SER A 442 2.80 6.38 17.75
N ARG A 443 3.57 6.97 18.68
CA ARG A 443 5.02 6.77 18.82
C ARG A 443 5.41 5.80 19.93
N SER A 444 4.70 5.85 21.05
CA SER A 444 5.06 5.18 22.31
C SER A 444 3.92 4.39 22.95
N GLY A 445 2.75 4.40 22.31
CA GLY A 445 1.60 3.58 22.70
C GLY A 445 1.81 2.11 22.37
N SER A 446 0.76 1.33 22.58
CA SER A 446 0.77 -0.12 22.39
C SER A 446 0.95 -0.49 20.93
N LEU A 447 1.79 -1.50 20.65
CA LEU A 447 1.99 -2.09 19.32
C LEU A 447 0.89 -3.09 18.95
N TYR A 448 0.05 -3.52 19.90
CA TYR A 448 -0.85 -4.66 19.72
C TYR A 448 -2.32 -4.30 19.80
N VAL A 449 -2.69 -3.39 20.70
CA VAL A 449 -4.05 -2.95 20.98
C VAL A 449 -4.23 -1.43 20.93
N ARG A 450 -5.47 -1.00 20.77
CA ARG A 450 -5.95 0.37 21.01
C ARG A 450 -7.17 0.34 21.93
N VAL A 451 -7.45 1.45 22.60
CA VAL A 451 -8.52 1.57 23.60
C VAL A 451 -9.48 2.68 23.20
N THR A 452 -10.77 2.45 23.42
CA THR A 452 -11.81 3.49 23.46
C THR A 452 -12.55 3.39 24.78
N GLN A 453 -12.60 4.48 25.53
CA GLN A 453 -13.33 4.59 26.79
C GLN A 453 -14.81 4.78 26.51
N LEU A 454 -15.64 3.96 27.16
CA LEU A 454 -17.09 4.01 27.04
C LEU A 454 -17.75 4.55 28.31
N LEU A 455 -17.21 4.21 29.49
CA LEU A 455 -17.69 4.67 30.79
C LEU A 455 -16.55 5.15 31.67
N ALA A 456 -16.83 6.13 32.54
CA ALA A 456 -15.87 6.72 33.48
C ALA A 456 -15.82 5.96 34.82
N THR A 457 -15.82 4.63 34.78
CA THR A 457 -15.77 3.77 35.98
C THR A 457 -14.51 2.92 35.97
N VAL A 458 -13.67 3.04 36.99
CA VAL A 458 -12.42 2.28 37.09
C VAL A 458 -12.74 0.79 37.06
N PRO A 459 -12.21 0.03 36.07
CA PRO A 459 -12.48 -1.39 35.94
C PRO A 459 -11.88 -2.20 37.10
N GLY A 460 -12.62 -3.22 37.53
CA GLY A 460 -12.09 -4.26 38.43
C GLY A 460 -11.14 -5.20 37.71
N ARG A 461 -10.46 -6.07 38.49
CA ARG A 461 -9.57 -7.10 37.93
C ARG A 461 -10.34 -8.02 36.99
N GLN A 462 -9.88 -8.14 35.75
CA GLN A 462 -10.43 -9.04 34.75
C GLN A 462 -9.44 -9.25 33.61
N THR A 463 -9.58 -10.37 32.90
CA THR A 463 -8.87 -10.66 31.65
C THR A 463 -9.89 -10.90 30.56
N VAL A 464 -9.67 -10.29 29.40
CA VAL A 464 -10.58 -10.35 28.26
C VAL A 464 -9.80 -10.70 27.01
N GLY A 465 -10.16 -11.81 26.36
CA GLY A 465 -9.69 -12.16 25.03
C GLY A 465 -10.38 -11.30 23.96
N LEU A 466 -9.64 -10.91 22.93
CA LEU A 466 -10.20 -10.24 21.76
C LEU A 466 -10.67 -11.29 20.75
N SER A 467 -11.71 -10.98 20.00
CA SER A 467 -12.26 -11.86 18.96
C SER A 467 -12.83 -11.07 17.77
N GLY A 468 -13.07 -11.74 16.65
CA GLY A 468 -13.66 -11.14 15.44
C GLY A 468 -12.65 -10.50 14.48
N GLY A 469 -11.34 -10.69 14.71
CA GLY A 469 -10.30 -10.27 13.77
C GLY A 469 -10.25 -11.17 12.54
N ASN A 470 -10.09 -10.58 11.36
CA ASN A 470 -9.99 -11.25 10.07
C ASN A 470 -9.00 -10.49 9.18
N ASP A 471 -8.18 -11.22 8.41
CA ASP A 471 -7.19 -10.67 7.49
C ASP A 471 -7.80 -10.18 6.16
N GLY A 472 -9.09 -10.47 5.90
CA GLY A 472 -9.80 -10.01 4.71
C GLY A 472 -9.33 -10.69 3.43
N LEU A 473 -9.01 -11.99 3.49
CA LEU A 473 -8.46 -12.74 2.35
C LEU A 473 -9.55 -13.34 1.44
N ALA A 474 -10.80 -13.38 1.91
CA ALA A 474 -11.91 -13.91 1.12
C ALA A 474 -12.20 -12.98 -0.07
N GLY A 475 -12.10 -13.51 -1.29
CA GLY A 475 -12.29 -12.74 -2.53
C GLY A 475 -11.01 -12.09 -3.07
N LEU A 476 -9.87 -12.24 -2.39
CA LEU A 476 -8.61 -11.62 -2.78
C LEU A 476 -8.18 -12.00 -4.21
N ASP A 477 -7.96 -11.01 -5.06
CA ASP A 477 -7.56 -11.17 -6.45
C ASP A 477 -6.36 -10.28 -6.83
N ASP A 478 -5.99 -10.25 -8.12
CA ASP A 478 -4.86 -9.41 -8.58
C ASP A 478 -5.16 -7.91 -8.50
N ASN A 479 -6.43 -7.50 -8.60
CA ASN A 479 -6.81 -6.09 -8.53
C ASN A 479 -6.49 -5.50 -7.16
N ASP A 480 -6.56 -6.28 -6.09
CA ASP A 480 -6.19 -5.85 -4.74
C ASP A 480 -4.68 -5.50 -4.61
N PHE A 481 -3.83 -6.14 -5.42
CA PHE A 481 -2.39 -5.86 -5.45
C PHE A 481 -2.05 -4.76 -6.46
N ILE A 482 -2.73 -4.72 -7.61
CA ILE A 482 -2.57 -3.67 -8.62
C ILE A 482 -3.05 -2.32 -8.06
N GLY A 483 -4.23 -2.34 -7.45
CA GLY A 483 -4.87 -1.20 -6.80
C GLY A 483 -5.37 -0.13 -7.76
N SER A 484 -5.79 1.00 -7.19
CA SER A 484 -6.32 2.15 -7.92
C SER A 484 -5.60 3.44 -7.53
N GLU A 485 -5.40 4.32 -8.51
CA GLU A 485 -4.77 5.62 -8.28
C GLU A 485 -5.63 6.54 -7.41
N ALA A 486 -6.95 6.46 -7.57
CA ALA A 486 -7.91 7.22 -6.77
C ALA A 486 -7.92 6.76 -5.31
N GLY A 487 -7.83 5.44 -5.10
CA GLY A 487 -7.80 4.84 -3.77
C GLY A 487 -6.42 4.87 -3.11
N LYS A 488 -5.32 5.02 -3.86
CA LYS A 488 -3.95 4.78 -3.37
C LYS A 488 -3.81 3.40 -2.70
N THR A 489 -4.41 2.38 -3.32
CA THR A 489 -4.35 0.98 -2.89
C THR A 489 -3.32 0.20 -3.72
N GLY A 490 -2.94 -1.00 -3.28
CA GLY A 490 -2.03 -1.88 -4.03
C GLY A 490 -0.69 -1.21 -4.39
N LEU A 491 -0.24 -1.35 -5.64
CA LEU A 491 0.94 -0.68 -6.17
C LEU A 491 0.85 0.85 -6.03
N ARG A 492 -0.35 1.43 -6.17
CA ARG A 492 -0.57 2.88 -6.12
C ARG A 492 -0.40 3.46 -4.71
N ALA A 493 -0.40 2.63 -3.66
CA ALA A 493 -0.02 3.06 -2.32
C ALA A 493 1.45 3.51 -2.24
N LEU A 494 2.32 3.01 -3.13
CA LEU A 494 3.73 3.39 -3.21
C LEU A 494 3.97 4.73 -3.92
N ASP A 495 2.93 5.35 -4.50
CA ASP A 495 3.06 6.63 -5.23
C ASP A 495 3.67 7.73 -4.35
N GLN A 496 3.36 7.70 -3.05
CA GLN A 496 3.89 8.63 -2.05
C GLN A 496 5.40 8.50 -1.80
N VAL A 497 6.00 7.37 -2.17
CA VAL A 497 7.44 7.12 -2.01
C VAL A 497 8.17 7.67 -3.22
N GLN A 498 8.58 8.93 -3.16
CA GLN A 498 9.28 9.60 -4.26
C GLN A 498 10.60 8.90 -4.64
N GLU A 499 11.28 8.33 -3.65
CA GLU A 499 12.63 7.77 -3.82
C GLU A 499 12.65 6.30 -4.28
N LEU A 500 11.50 5.68 -4.52
CA LEU A 500 11.37 4.29 -4.93
C LEU A 500 12.23 3.99 -6.17
N SER A 501 13.09 2.96 -6.08
CA SER A 501 13.95 2.51 -7.18
C SER A 501 13.68 1.08 -7.62
N LEU A 502 13.26 0.20 -6.71
CA LEU A 502 12.98 -1.21 -6.98
C LEU A 502 11.54 -1.56 -6.59
N LEU A 503 10.87 -2.38 -7.40
CA LEU A 503 9.53 -2.88 -7.12
C LEU A 503 9.52 -4.41 -7.08
N LEU A 504 8.88 -4.97 -6.06
CA LEU A 504 8.61 -6.41 -5.92
C LEU A 504 7.18 -6.66 -5.44
N VAL A 505 6.57 -7.75 -5.90
CA VAL A 505 5.29 -8.27 -5.39
C VAL A 505 5.45 -9.76 -5.10
N PRO A 506 6.10 -10.10 -3.96
CA PRO A 506 6.50 -11.48 -3.68
C PRO A 506 5.32 -12.44 -3.67
N GLY A 507 5.47 -13.55 -4.38
CA GLY A 507 4.49 -14.65 -4.35
C GLY A 507 3.27 -14.44 -5.24
N ARG A 508 3.15 -13.29 -5.92
CA ARG A 508 2.04 -13.00 -6.85
C ARG A 508 2.51 -12.99 -8.31
N ALA A 509 2.95 -14.15 -8.79
CA ALA A 509 3.48 -14.33 -10.15
C ALA A 509 2.39 -14.72 -11.16
N THR A 510 1.48 -13.79 -11.45
CA THR A 510 0.43 -13.96 -12.48
C THR A 510 0.71 -13.07 -13.70
N PRO A 511 0.20 -13.42 -14.90
CA PRO A 511 0.31 -12.55 -16.07
C PRO A 511 -0.20 -11.12 -15.81
N ALA A 512 -1.36 -10.98 -15.17
CA ALA A 512 -1.95 -9.67 -14.88
C ALA A 512 -1.07 -8.85 -13.93
N MET A 513 -0.53 -9.47 -12.87
CA MET A 513 0.35 -8.78 -11.93
C MET A 513 1.69 -8.37 -12.59
N HIS A 514 2.31 -9.24 -13.40
CA HIS A 514 3.54 -8.89 -14.11
C HIS A 514 3.36 -7.74 -15.10
N LEU A 515 2.29 -7.76 -15.89
CA LEU A 515 1.96 -6.65 -16.78
C LEU A 515 1.71 -5.35 -16.01
N ALA A 516 1.01 -5.42 -14.88
CA ALA A 516 0.78 -4.26 -14.03
C ALA A 516 2.07 -3.73 -13.38
N MET A 517 3.01 -4.59 -12.96
CA MET A 517 4.32 -4.17 -12.44
C MET A 517 5.14 -3.46 -13.51
N VAL A 518 5.15 -3.98 -14.74
CA VAL A 518 5.82 -3.36 -15.89
C VAL A 518 5.19 -2.00 -16.20
N GLN A 519 3.86 -1.94 -16.32
CA GLN A 519 3.13 -0.69 -16.56
C GLN A 519 3.35 0.32 -15.44
N TYR A 520 3.41 -0.13 -14.18
CA TYR A 520 3.68 0.75 -13.05
C TYR A 520 5.09 1.35 -13.14
N ALA A 521 6.09 0.52 -13.42
CA ALA A 521 7.48 0.95 -13.52
C ALA A 521 7.73 1.92 -14.69
N GLU A 522 7.17 1.62 -15.85
CA GLU A 522 7.40 2.38 -17.09
C GLU A 522 6.49 3.61 -17.20
N VAL A 523 5.19 3.44 -16.97
CA VAL A 523 4.19 4.50 -17.20
C VAL A 523 3.89 5.26 -15.91
N ALA A 524 3.39 4.58 -14.86
CA ALA A 524 2.95 5.27 -13.64
C ALA A 524 4.10 5.98 -12.89
N ARG A 525 5.32 5.44 -13.01
CA ARG A 525 6.53 5.97 -12.42
C ARG A 525 7.48 6.59 -13.43
N ASP A 526 7.03 6.84 -14.68
CA ASP A 526 7.81 7.53 -15.71
C ASP A 526 9.25 7.00 -15.84
N GLY A 527 9.37 5.67 -15.87
CA GLY A 527 10.63 4.95 -15.97
C GLY A 527 11.60 5.18 -14.80
N THR A 528 11.15 5.59 -13.61
CA THR A 528 12.04 5.81 -12.45
C THR A 528 12.21 4.60 -11.53
N VAL A 529 11.49 3.51 -11.82
CA VAL A 529 11.45 2.29 -10.99
C VAL A 529 11.83 1.09 -11.85
N PHE A 530 12.49 0.10 -11.25
CA PHE A 530 12.81 -1.17 -11.88
C PHE A 530 12.08 -2.33 -11.18
N ALA A 531 11.29 -3.10 -11.92
CA ALA A 531 10.52 -4.22 -11.39
C ALA A 531 11.31 -5.53 -11.43
N ILE A 532 11.30 -6.27 -10.31
CA ILE A 532 11.89 -7.59 -10.19
C ILE A 532 10.75 -8.60 -10.15
N LEU A 533 10.63 -9.41 -11.21
CA LEU A 533 9.54 -10.36 -11.39
C LEU A 533 9.94 -11.73 -10.86
N ASP A 534 9.03 -12.33 -10.10
CA ASP A 534 9.14 -13.70 -9.62
C ASP A 534 8.62 -14.69 -10.66
N PRO A 535 9.18 -15.91 -10.74
CA PRO A 535 8.60 -16.94 -11.57
C PRO A 535 7.35 -17.52 -10.86
N PRO A 536 6.34 -17.99 -11.61
CA PRO A 536 5.30 -18.84 -11.04
C PRO A 536 5.90 -20.07 -10.35
N GLU A 537 5.16 -20.65 -9.41
CA GLU A 537 5.59 -21.84 -8.66
C GLU A 537 5.67 -23.08 -9.56
N GLY A 538 6.65 -23.94 -9.28
CA GLY A 538 6.77 -25.27 -9.88
C GLY A 538 7.15 -25.30 -11.37
N GLN A 539 7.75 -24.23 -11.91
CA GLN A 539 8.04 -24.13 -13.35
C GLN A 539 9.31 -24.90 -13.74
N SER A 540 9.22 -25.82 -14.71
CA SER A 540 10.41 -26.36 -15.40
C SER A 540 11.02 -25.33 -16.35
N ALA A 541 12.18 -25.63 -16.95
CA ALA A 541 12.79 -24.75 -17.95
C ALA A 541 11.91 -24.55 -19.18
N THR A 542 11.17 -25.57 -19.60
CA THR A 542 10.24 -25.46 -20.74
C THR A 542 9.01 -24.63 -20.36
N ASP A 543 8.45 -24.87 -19.17
CA ASP A 543 7.24 -24.18 -18.72
C ASP A 543 7.49 -22.69 -18.51
N ILE A 544 8.64 -22.31 -17.93
CA ILE A 544 8.98 -20.90 -17.74
C ILE A 544 9.20 -20.17 -19.06
N VAL A 545 9.70 -20.86 -20.10
CA VAL A 545 9.81 -20.32 -21.45
C VAL A 545 8.42 -20.11 -22.04
N GLU A 546 7.54 -21.11 -21.98
CA GLU A 546 6.15 -20.96 -22.44
C GLU A 546 5.43 -19.83 -21.71
N TYR A 547 5.66 -19.71 -20.40
CA TYR A 547 5.11 -18.64 -19.59
C TYR A 547 5.60 -17.26 -20.06
N ALA A 548 6.92 -17.08 -20.23
CA ALA A 548 7.50 -15.80 -20.63
C ALA A 548 7.14 -15.42 -22.08
N SER A 549 7.16 -16.37 -23.02
CA SER A 549 6.88 -16.11 -24.43
C SER A 549 5.39 -15.95 -24.72
N SER A 550 4.54 -16.75 -24.08
CA SER A 550 3.14 -16.94 -24.50
C SER A 550 2.13 -16.63 -23.40
N THR A 551 2.25 -17.24 -22.21
CA THR A 551 1.20 -17.10 -21.17
C THR A 551 1.13 -15.68 -20.60
N ALA A 552 2.28 -15.09 -20.28
CA ALA A 552 2.41 -13.73 -19.80
C ALA A 552 2.94 -12.75 -20.85
N ALA A 553 3.42 -13.26 -22.00
CA ALA A 553 3.91 -12.48 -23.14
C ALA A 553 4.86 -11.34 -22.72
N LEU A 554 5.85 -11.67 -21.89
CA LEU A 554 6.80 -10.74 -21.29
C LEU A 554 7.96 -10.41 -22.23
N GLU A 555 8.28 -11.29 -23.16
CA GLU A 555 9.40 -11.09 -24.08
C GLU A 555 9.22 -9.86 -24.98
N GLY A 556 10.26 -9.01 -25.02
CA GLY A 556 10.23 -7.77 -25.81
C GLY A 556 9.41 -6.65 -25.17
N LEU A 557 8.77 -6.89 -24.02
CA LEU A 557 7.79 -5.97 -23.45
C LEU A 557 8.42 -4.68 -22.92
N SER A 558 9.41 -4.79 -22.02
CA SER A 558 9.98 -3.62 -21.36
C SER A 558 11.44 -3.80 -20.92
N GLU A 559 12.17 -2.70 -20.84
CA GLU A 559 13.50 -2.68 -20.22
C GLU A 559 13.42 -2.47 -18.71
N PHE A 560 12.30 -1.98 -18.18
CA PHE A 560 12.14 -1.60 -16.78
C PHE A 560 11.83 -2.78 -15.85
N ALA A 561 11.95 -4.01 -16.35
CA ALA A 561 11.73 -5.22 -15.58
C ALA A 561 12.68 -6.35 -15.97
N ALA A 562 12.88 -7.30 -15.05
CA ALA A 562 13.59 -8.55 -15.29
C ALA A 562 12.92 -9.71 -14.54
N LEU A 563 12.84 -10.87 -15.21
CA LEU A 563 12.33 -12.13 -14.66
C LEU A 563 13.49 -13.02 -14.22
N TYR A 564 13.37 -13.62 -13.03
CA TYR A 564 14.36 -14.51 -12.44
C TYR A 564 13.77 -15.90 -12.23
N TRP A 565 14.50 -16.96 -12.58
CA TRP A 565 14.03 -18.33 -12.44
C TRP A 565 15.16 -19.26 -11.98
N PRO A 566 14.90 -20.27 -11.15
CA PRO A 566 13.61 -20.64 -10.54
C PRO A 566 13.35 -19.93 -9.20
N ARG A 567 12.28 -20.33 -8.48
CA ARG A 567 12.18 -20.03 -7.04
C ARG A 567 13.33 -20.68 -6.28
N VAL A 568 13.63 -20.17 -5.09
CA VAL A 568 14.80 -20.58 -4.30
C VAL A 568 14.38 -21.25 -3.00
N SER A 569 15.19 -22.20 -2.53
CA SER A 569 14.98 -22.88 -1.25
C SER A 569 15.82 -22.24 -0.16
N VAL A 570 15.20 -21.89 0.98
CA VAL A 570 15.85 -21.30 2.15
C VAL A 570 15.60 -22.14 3.41
N LEU A 571 16.37 -21.90 4.47
CA LEU A 571 16.12 -22.53 5.77
C LEU A 571 14.72 -22.14 6.25
N ASN A 572 13.91 -23.10 6.71
CA ASN A 572 12.60 -22.81 7.26
C ASN A 572 12.72 -21.96 8.55
N PRO A 573 12.30 -20.68 8.54
CA PRO A 573 12.49 -19.80 9.69
C PRO A 573 11.41 -20.00 10.76
N ALA A 574 10.28 -20.62 10.42
CA ALA A 574 9.11 -20.75 11.28
C ALA A 574 8.38 -22.07 11.05
N LYS A 575 8.86 -23.14 11.70
CA LYS A 575 8.28 -24.49 11.57
C LYS A 575 6.83 -24.62 12.05
N SER A 576 6.39 -23.73 12.92
CA SER A 576 4.99 -23.65 13.36
C SER A 576 4.05 -23.10 12.27
N VAL A 577 4.59 -22.36 11.29
CA VAL A 577 3.84 -21.73 10.21
C VAL A 577 3.93 -22.57 8.93
N PHE A 578 5.15 -22.95 8.53
CA PHE A 578 5.41 -23.63 7.26
C PHE A 578 5.57 -25.16 7.38
N GLY A 579 5.26 -25.72 8.55
CA GLY A 579 5.42 -27.15 8.83
C GLY A 579 6.84 -27.55 9.22
N SER A 580 7.04 -28.84 9.50
CA SER A 580 8.28 -29.38 10.10
C SER A 580 9.47 -29.51 9.14
N ALA A 581 9.24 -29.31 7.83
CA ALA A 581 10.27 -29.39 6.80
C ALA A 581 11.44 -28.45 7.11
N PRO A 582 12.70 -28.87 6.90
CA PRO A 582 13.86 -28.04 7.23
C PRO A 582 14.05 -26.86 6.28
N GLN A 583 13.45 -26.90 5.09
CA GLN A 583 13.56 -25.88 4.07
C GLN A 583 12.18 -25.52 3.51
N VAL A 584 12.06 -24.30 2.97
CA VAL A 584 10.86 -23.80 2.30
C VAL A 584 11.27 -23.15 0.98
N VAL A 585 10.45 -23.31 -0.05
CA VAL A 585 10.62 -22.67 -1.36
C VAL A 585 9.99 -21.28 -1.30
N VAL A 586 10.71 -20.27 -1.77
CA VAL A 586 10.32 -18.86 -1.67
C VAL A 586 10.59 -18.13 -2.99
N PRO A 587 9.81 -17.07 -3.30
CA PRO A 587 10.07 -16.23 -4.46
C PRO A 587 11.42 -15.49 -4.33
N PRO A 588 12.20 -15.39 -5.42
CA PRO A 588 13.54 -14.82 -5.36
C PRO A 588 13.59 -13.29 -5.23
N SER A 589 12.52 -12.54 -5.58
CA SER A 589 12.54 -11.08 -5.75
C SER A 589 13.14 -10.32 -4.58
N GLY A 590 12.82 -10.71 -3.34
CA GLY A 590 13.42 -10.11 -2.13
C GLY A 590 14.93 -10.29 -2.07
N ILE A 591 15.42 -11.51 -2.32
CA ILE A 591 16.86 -11.84 -2.35
C ILE A 591 17.56 -11.09 -3.48
N ILE A 592 16.97 -11.05 -4.67
CA ILE A 592 17.51 -10.35 -5.83
C ILE A 592 17.60 -8.84 -5.57
N ALA A 593 16.56 -8.23 -4.99
CA ALA A 593 16.58 -6.83 -4.60
C ALA A 593 17.67 -6.53 -3.56
N GLY A 594 17.92 -7.47 -2.63
CA GLY A 594 19.02 -7.38 -1.67
C GLY A 594 20.38 -7.45 -2.36
N VAL A 595 20.57 -8.38 -3.30
CA VAL A 595 21.80 -8.49 -4.11
C VAL A 595 22.05 -7.20 -4.90
N PHE A 596 21.03 -6.64 -5.54
CA PHE A 596 21.12 -5.35 -6.23
C PHE A 596 21.61 -4.26 -5.28
N SER A 597 21.00 -4.16 -4.09
CA SER A 597 21.34 -3.16 -3.07
C SER A 597 22.78 -3.28 -2.58
N ARG A 598 23.28 -4.51 -2.44
CA ARG A 598 24.66 -4.78 -2.03
C ARG A 598 25.66 -4.40 -3.11
N ILE A 599 25.36 -4.65 -4.38
CA ILE A 599 26.24 -4.30 -5.50
C ILE A 599 26.28 -2.80 -5.69
N ASP A 600 25.13 -2.13 -5.65
CA ASP A 600 25.05 -0.68 -5.73
C ASP A 600 25.91 0.02 -4.66
N SER A 601 25.95 -0.53 -3.45
CA SER A 601 26.70 0.02 -2.31
C SER A 601 28.15 -0.47 -2.21
N SER A 602 28.58 -1.40 -3.06
CA SER A 602 29.93 -1.99 -3.01
C SER A 602 31.04 -1.00 -3.35
N ARG A 603 30.75 -0.03 -4.24
CA ARG A 603 31.66 1.05 -4.67
C ARG A 603 30.86 2.21 -5.27
N PRO A 604 31.45 3.42 -5.39
CA PRO A 604 30.87 4.47 -6.21
C PRO A 604 30.60 3.98 -7.64
N GLY A 605 29.38 4.15 -8.12
CA GLY A 605 28.93 3.65 -9.43
C GLY A 605 28.64 2.15 -9.49
N GLY A 606 28.51 1.45 -8.35
CA GLY A 606 28.17 0.02 -8.34
C GLY A 606 26.86 -0.32 -9.07
N VAL A 607 25.92 0.63 -9.18
CA VAL A 607 24.66 0.47 -9.93
C VAL A 607 24.85 0.13 -11.42
N TYR A 608 26.00 0.49 -12.00
CA TYR A 608 26.33 0.18 -13.40
C TYR A 608 26.83 -1.26 -13.58
N ASP A 609 27.26 -1.92 -12.51
CA ASP A 609 27.76 -3.29 -12.57
C ASP A 609 26.60 -4.27 -12.75
N ALA A 610 26.86 -5.34 -13.51
CA ALA A 610 25.90 -6.42 -13.61
C ALA A 610 25.79 -7.15 -12.27
N PRO A 611 24.58 -7.27 -11.68
CA PRO A 611 24.37 -7.99 -10.43
C PRO A 611 24.31 -9.52 -10.69
N ALA A 612 25.31 -10.06 -11.38
CA ALA A 612 25.38 -11.45 -11.84
C ALA A 612 26.79 -12.03 -11.67
N GLY A 613 26.92 -13.34 -11.80
CA GLY A 613 28.17 -14.08 -11.62
C GLY A 613 28.47 -14.45 -10.16
N ILE A 614 29.52 -15.25 -9.96
CA ILE A 614 29.82 -15.94 -8.69
C ILE A 614 30.17 -15.01 -7.52
N GLU A 615 30.64 -13.80 -7.80
CA GLU A 615 30.98 -12.81 -6.77
C GLU A 615 29.85 -11.79 -6.59
N ALA A 616 29.54 -11.03 -7.65
CA ALA A 616 28.55 -9.97 -7.58
C ALA A 616 27.12 -10.51 -7.39
N GLY A 617 26.75 -11.51 -8.18
CA GLY A 617 25.44 -12.15 -8.14
C GLY A 617 25.23 -13.16 -7.01
N ARG A 618 26.16 -13.31 -6.06
CA ARG A 618 26.08 -14.30 -4.98
C ARG A 618 24.83 -14.11 -4.12
N MET A 619 24.05 -15.16 -3.87
CA MET A 619 22.90 -15.12 -2.97
C MET A 619 23.26 -15.70 -1.61
N PHE A 620 22.98 -14.96 -0.54
CA PHE A 620 23.10 -15.42 0.84
C PHE A 620 21.77 -16.01 1.32
N GLY A 621 21.83 -17.00 2.22
CA GLY A 621 20.65 -17.69 2.77
C GLY A 621 20.04 -18.76 1.86
N VAL A 622 20.41 -18.81 0.58
CA VAL A 622 19.91 -19.79 -0.40
C VAL A 622 20.60 -21.14 -0.25
N LEU A 623 19.82 -22.18 -0.02
CA LEU A 623 20.27 -23.57 0.16
C LEU A 623 20.14 -24.38 -1.12
N GLY A 624 19.18 -24.05 -1.98
CA GLY A 624 18.92 -24.77 -3.22
C GLY A 624 17.92 -24.03 -4.09
N PHE A 625 17.39 -24.74 -5.07
CA PHE A 625 16.42 -24.23 -6.04
C PHE A 625 15.16 -25.10 -5.99
N GLU A 626 14.04 -24.54 -6.42
CA GLU A 626 12.78 -25.29 -6.55
C GLU A 626 12.90 -26.44 -7.55
N THR A 627 13.71 -26.26 -8.60
CA THR A 627 14.00 -27.27 -9.60
C THR A 627 15.50 -27.37 -9.86
N ASP A 628 16.01 -28.59 -9.92
CA ASP A 628 17.41 -28.88 -10.24
C ASP A 628 17.72 -28.71 -11.74
N GLU A 629 16.72 -28.50 -12.61
CA GLU A 629 16.94 -28.24 -14.04
C GLU A 629 17.88 -27.05 -14.26
N VAL A 630 17.85 -26.05 -13.38
CA VAL A 630 18.71 -24.87 -13.50
C VAL A 630 20.20 -25.19 -13.32
N LEU A 631 20.54 -26.35 -12.74
CA LEU A 631 21.92 -26.81 -12.60
C LEU A 631 22.49 -27.31 -13.94
N GLU A 632 21.63 -27.76 -14.86
CA GLU A 632 22.01 -28.23 -16.19
C GLU A 632 22.24 -27.06 -17.16
N GLU A 633 23.45 -26.97 -17.72
CA GLU A 633 23.81 -25.91 -18.68
C GLU A 633 22.87 -25.86 -19.89
N ARG A 634 22.52 -27.02 -20.46
CA ARG A 634 21.58 -27.11 -21.61
C ARG A 634 20.21 -26.51 -21.31
N LYS A 635 19.73 -26.62 -20.08
CA LYS A 635 18.45 -26.05 -19.65
C LYS A 635 18.58 -24.53 -19.44
N ARG A 636 19.71 -24.06 -18.93
CA ARG A 636 20.00 -22.61 -18.87
C ARG A 636 20.12 -21.98 -20.26
N ASP A 637 20.76 -22.67 -21.20
CA ASP A 637 20.88 -22.25 -22.60
C ASP A 637 19.52 -22.18 -23.32
N LEU A 638 18.54 -22.99 -22.86
CA LEU A 638 17.17 -22.92 -23.35
C LEU A 638 16.46 -21.65 -22.86
N VAL A 639 16.54 -21.30 -21.58
CA VAL A 639 15.76 -20.17 -21.01
C VAL A 639 16.39 -18.80 -21.28
N TYR A 640 17.72 -18.73 -21.42
CA TYR A 640 18.44 -17.46 -21.49
C TYR A 640 18.12 -16.61 -22.75
N PRO A 641 17.93 -17.19 -23.96
CA PRO A 641 17.43 -16.47 -25.14
C PRO A 641 16.08 -15.80 -24.93
N HIS A 642 15.20 -16.43 -24.15
CA HIS A 642 13.86 -15.96 -23.78
C HIS A 642 13.86 -14.90 -22.66
N ARG A 643 15.01 -14.24 -22.44
CA ARG A 643 15.17 -13.09 -21.52
C ARG A 643 14.86 -13.41 -20.05
N ILE A 644 14.88 -14.69 -19.69
CA ILE A 644 14.79 -15.18 -18.31
C ILE A 644 16.20 -15.24 -17.72
N ASN A 645 16.37 -14.78 -16.48
CA ASN A 645 17.66 -14.81 -15.78
C ASN A 645 17.76 -16.05 -14.88
N PRO A 646 18.61 -17.04 -15.20
CA PRO A 646 18.76 -18.23 -14.38
C PRO A 646 19.42 -17.95 -13.04
N LEU A 647 18.98 -18.64 -11.99
CA LEU A 647 19.59 -18.68 -10.66
C LEU A 647 20.22 -20.06 -10.46
N THR A 648 21.54 -20.14 -10.31
CA THR A 648 22.24 -21.43 -10.38
C THR A 648 23.38 -21.56 -9.37
N THR A 649 23.99 -22.75 -9.35
CA THR A 649 25.23 -23.06 -8.65
C THR A 649 25.99 -24.15 -9.43
N GLY A 650 27.26 -24.33 -9.11
CA GLY A 650 28.07 -25.44 -9.60
C GLY A 650 28.91 -26.08 -8.48
N PRO A 651 29.63 -27.19 -8.75
CA PRO A 651 30.49 -27.82 -7.77
C PRO A 651 31.52 -26.82 -7.19
N GLY A 652 31.46 -26.60 -5.87
CA GLY A 652 32.35 -25.66 -5.18
C GLY A 652 32.05 -24.16 -5.39
N LEU A 653 31.03 -23.83 -6.19
CA LEU A 653 30.59 -22.46 -6.41
C LEU A 653 29.50 -22.06 -5.40
N PRO A 654 29.37 -20.76 -5.08
CA PRO A 654 28.20 -20.27 -4.36
C PRO A 654 26.94 -20.40 -5.22
N ARG A 655 25.76 -20.15 -4.63
CA ARG A 655 24.53 -19.92 -5.41
C ARG A 655 24.56 -18.48 -5.91
N PHE A 656 24.32 -18.26 -7.19
CA PHE A 656 24.45 -16.95 -7.81
C PHE A 656 23.46 -16.73 -8.97
N ILE A 657 23.26 -15.46 -9.31
CA ILE A 657 22.49 -15.03 -10.48
C ILE A 657 23.36 -15.19 -11.73
N ASP A 658 22.95 -16.03 -12.68
CA ASP A 658 23.71 -16.30 -13.91
C ASP A 658 23.44 -15.27 -15.03
N GLY A 659 22.25 -14.63 -15.00
CA GLY A 659 21.81 -13.67 -16.01
C GLY A 659 21.61 -12.23 -15.50
N SER A 660 21.78 -11.25 -16.39
CA SER A 660 21.49 -9.83 -16.10
C SER A 660 20.73 -9.13 -17.23
N ARG A 661 19.81 -9.84 -17.90
CA ARG A 661 18.98 -9.34 -19.01
C ARG A 661 17.67 -8.75 -18.50
N THR A 662 17.23 -7.67 -19.14
CA THR A 662 15.86 -7.13 -19.02
C THR A 662 14.90 -7.90 -19.94
N LEU A 663 13.59 -7.69 -19.83
CA LEU A 663 12.62 -8.40 -20.70
C LEU A 663 12.74 -8.04 -22.19
N LYS A 664 13.30 -6.86 -22.53
CA LYS A 664 13.45 -6.37 -23.90
C LYS A 664 14.90 -6.39 -24.40
N GLY A 665 15.18 -7.16 -25.46
CA GLY A 665 16.55 -7.37 -25.97
C GLY A 665 17.00 -6.45 -27.10
N ASP A 666 16.07 -6.02 -27.93
CA ASP A 666 16.27 -5.06 -29.02
C ASP A 666 16.23 -3.60 -28.56
N GLY A 667 15.85 -3.38 -27.30
CA GLY A 667 15.90 -2.09 -26.65
C GLY A 667 17.32 -1.50 -26.52
N ASN A 668 17.36 -0.25 -26.11
CA ASN A 668 18.55 0.57 -25.95
C ASN A 668 19.43 0.13 -24.76
N PHE A 669 18.82 -0.33 -23.66
CA PHE A 669 19.48 -0.86 -22.47
C PHE A 669 18.97 -2.27 -22.14
N PRO A 670 19.44 -3.29 -22.87
CA PRO A 670 18.98 -4.67 -22.70
C PRO A 670 19.53 -5.37 -21.45
N TYR A 671 20.36 -4.70 -20.63
CA TYR A 671 20.95 -5.27 -19.43
C TYR A 671 20.52 -4.51 -18.18
N VAL A 672 20.35 -5.25 -17.08
CA VAL A 672 19.84 -4.76 -15.80
C VAL A 672 20.72 -3.63 -15.24
N GLY A 673 22.04 -3.80 -15.22
CA GLY A 673 22.98 -2.77 -14.72
C GLY A 673 22.94 -1.49 -15.55
N GLU A 674 22.84 -1.61 -16.88
CA GLU A 674 22.71 -0.47 -17.78
C GLU A 674 21.41 0.28 -17.54
N ARG A 675 20.27 -0.43 -17.55
CA ARG A 675 18.97 0.19 -17.37
C ARG A 675 18.87 0.88 -16.01
N ARG A 676 19.26 0.21 -14.92
CA ARG A 676 19.26 0.75 -13.56
C ARG A 676 20.20 1.94 -13.41
N GLY A 677 21.37 1.89 -14.04
CA GLY A 677 22.31 3.01 -14.09
C GLY A 677 21.70 4.25 -14.74
N VAL A 678 20.94 4.07 -15.82
CA VAL A 678 20.24 5.19 -16.46
C VAL A 678 19.07 5.71 -15.64
N ILE A 679 18.29 4.82 -14.99
CA ILE A 679 17.26 5.23 -14.03
C ILE A 679 17.88 6.14 -12.95
N PHE A 680 19.02 5.72 -12.39
CA PHE A 680 19.77 6.49 -11.40
C PHE A 680 20.20 7.86 -11.92
N ILE A 681 20.77 7.94 -13.13
CA ILE A 681 21.17 9.20 -13.75
C ILE A 681 19.95 10.11 -13.97
N SER A 682 18.89 9.60 -14.59
CA SER A 682 17.67 10.35 -14.87
C SER A 682 17.05 10.94 -13.61
N ARG A 683 16.95 10.15 -12.53
CA ARG A 683 16.42 10.61 -11.24
C ARG A 683 17.30 11.68 -10.60
N SER A 684 18.62 11.46 -10.58
CA SER A 684 19.58 12.43 -10.05
C SER A 684 19.51 13.75 -10.81
N LEU A 685 19.40 13.71 -12.13
CA LEU A 685 19.25 14.91 -12.95
C LEU A 685 17.92 15.63 -12.71
N LYS A 686 16.79 14.91 -12.65
CA LYS A 686 15.47 15.50 -12.35
C LYS A 686 15.49 16.24 -11.00
N GLN A 687 15.99 15.60 -9.94
CA GLN A 687 16.09 16.21 -8.61
C GLN A 687 17.11 17.36 -8.57
N GLY A 688 18.28 17.18 -9.19
CA GLY A 688 19.35 18.17 -9.20
C GLY A 688 19.00 19.45 -9.97
N LEU A 689 18.07 19.38 -10.92
CA LEU A 689 17.65 20.50 -11.76
C LEU A 689 16.36 21.20 -11.29
N GLU A 690 15.80 20.83 -10.13
CA GLU A 690 14.60 21.46 -9.57
C GLU A 690 14.72 22.98 -9.43
N PHE A 691 15.92 23.49 -9.16
CA PHE A 691 16.15 24.94 -9.03
C PHE A 691 15.85 25.74 -10.31
N ALA A 692 15.85 25.09 -11.47
CA ALA A 692 15.54 25.71 -12.75
C ALA A 692 14.03 25.88 -12.94
N ARG A 693 13.21 25.11 -12.21
CA ARG A 693 11.74 25.10 -12.33
C ARG A 693 11.08 26.45 -12.07
N HIS A 694 11.67 27.30 -11.22
CA HIS A 694 11.09 28.61 -10.85
C HIS A 694 11.84 29.80 -11.46
N LYS A 695 12.63 29.56 -12.52
CA LYS A 695 13.43 30.60 -13.18
C LYS A 695 12.99 30.76 -14.63
N ALA A 696 13.07 31.99 -15.15
CA ALA A 696 12.79 32.26 -16.56
C ALA A 696 13.83 31.57 -17.46
N ASN A 697 13.38 30.99 -18.58
CA ASN A 697 14.24 30.32 -19.56
C ASN A 697 15.09 31.34 -20.34
N THR A 698 16.21 31.73 -19.74
CA THR A 698 17.23 32.63 -20.32
C THR A 698 18.44 31.82 -20.79
N GLU A 699 19.23 32.38 -21.71
CA GLU A 699 20.49 31.76 -22.16
C GLU A 699 21.43 31.47 -20.98
N SER A 700 21.52 32.39 -20.01
CA SER A 700 22.30 32.19 -18.78
C SER A 700 21.81 30.97 -17.97
N LEU A 701 20.49 30.76 -17.87
CA LEU A 701 19.93 29.59 -17.20
C LEU A 701 20.26 28.32 -17.97
N ARG A 702 20.10 28.31 -19.30
CA ARG A 702 20.43 27.16 -20.16
C ARG A 702 21.91 26.79 -20.05
N ALA A 703 22.81 27.78 -20.05
CA ALA A 703 24.23 27.58 -19.82
C ALA A 703 24.53 27.02 -18.41
N GLN A 704 23.82 27.50 -17.38
CA GLN A 704 23.94 26.96 -16.02
C GLN A 704 23.47 25.49 -15.94
N VAL A 705 22.34 25.16 -16.56
CA VAL A 705 21.82 23.79 -16.66
C VAL A 705 22.83 22.89 -17.37
N ARG A 706 23.33 23.30 -18.55
CA ARG A 706 24.35 22.57 -19.31
C ARG A 706 25.58 22.28 -18.44
N ARG A 707 26.17 23.29 -17.78
CA ARG A 707 27.35 23.11 -16.91
C ARG A 707 27.08 22.14 -15.76
N THR A 708 25.89 22.23 -15.16
CA THR A 708 25.50 21.38 -14.02
C THR A 708 25.35 19.92 -14.43
N ILE A 709 24.66 19.65 -15.56
CA ILE A 709 24.52 18.30 -16.12
C ILE A 709 25.89 17.75 -16.52
N THR A 710 26.71 18.53 -17.25
CA THR A 710 28.03 18.08 -17.70
C THR A 710 28.94 17.72 -16.52
N ALA A 711 28.98 18.52 -15.45
CA ALA A 711 29.78 18.22 -14.27
C ALA A 711 29.35 16.91 -13.57
N PHE A 712 28.04 16.66 -13.49
CA PHE A 712 27.51 15.41 -12.95
C PHE A 712 27.89 14.21 -13.83
N LEU A 713 27.70 14.30 -15.14
CA LEU A 713 28.01 13.20 -16.06
C LEU A 713 29.52 12.92 -16.12
N LEU A 714 30.39 13.92 -16.02
CA LEU A 714 31.83 13.71 -15.85
C LEU A 714 32.15 12.91 -14.57
N THR A 715 31.42 13.18 -13.48
CA THR A 715 31.56 12.40 -12.24
C THR A 715 31.10 10.95 -12.46
N GLN A 716 29.98 10.74 -13.15
CA GLN A 716 29.49 9.40 -13.47
C GLN A 716 30.42 8.64 -14.42
N MET A 717 31.04 9.32 -15.38
CA MET A 717 32.06 8.74 -16.27
C MET A 717 33.24 8.20 -15.46
N ASN A 718 33.73 8.96 -14.47
CA ASN A 718 34.79 8.51 -13.57
C ASN A 718 34.36 7.33 -12.70
N ASN A 719 33.07 7.20 -12.40
CA ASN A 719 32.49 6.07 -11.66
C ASN A 719 32.20 4.83 -12.54
N GLY A 720 32.50 4.89 -13.84
CA GLY A 720 32.33 3.77 -14.78
C GLY A 720 30.95 3.68 -15.44
N ALA A 721 30.20 4.78 -15.52
CA ALA A 721 28.86 4.80 -16.14
C ALA A 721 28.86 4.58 -17.66
N PHE A 722 29.98 4.85 -18.33
CA PHE A 722 30.06 4.88 -19.79
C PHE A 722 31.16 3.96 -20.31
N ARG A 723 30.97 3.51 -21.55
CA ARG A 723 31.93 2.64 -22.27
C ARG A 723 33.31 3.28 -22.45
N THR A 724 33.33 4.61 -22.57
CA THR A 724 34.52 5.41 -22.86
C THR A 724 34.75 6.44 -21.77
N ARG A 725 36.02 6.80 -21.56
CA ARG A 725 36.44 7.88 -20.65
C ARG A 725 36.65 9.21 -21.36
N ASP A 726 36.40 9.25 -22.67
CA ASP A 726 36.39 10.50 -23.44
C ASP A 726 34.97 11.11 -23.37
N PRO A 727 34.80 12.31 -22.78
CA PRO A 727 33.50 12.96 -22.66
C PRO A 727 32.76 13.12 -23.99
N ALA A 728 33.46 13.39 -25.09
CA ALA A 728 32.84 13.67 -26.38
C ALA A 728 32.14 12.43 -26.99
N THR A 729 32.59 11.23 -26.61
CA THR A 729 32.03 9.95 -27.05
C THR A 729 31.20 9.27 -25.96
N ALA A 730 31.31 9.70 -24.70
CA ALA A 730 30.61 9.12 -23.55
C ALA A 730 29.18 9.64 -23.40
N PHE A 731 28.99 10.95 -23.57
CA PHE A 731 27.69 11.59 -23.43
C PHE A 731 27.64 12.90 -24.21
N PHE A 732 26.44 13.40 -24.44
CA PHE A 732 26.28 14.80 -24.84
C PHE A 732 25.14 15.44 -24.08
N VAL A 733 25.18 16.77 -24.03
CA VAL A 733 24.13 17.59 -23.43
C VAL A 733 23.71 18.61 -24.47
N ASP A 734 22.42 18.73 -24.73
CA ASP A 734 21.82 19.69 -25.64
C ASP A 734 20.76 20.50 -24.90
N VAL A 735 21.04 21.80 -24.73
CA VAL A 735 20.13 22.81 -24.17
C VAL A 735 20.09 24.00 -25.13
N SER A 736 20.22 23.73 -26.43
CA SER A 736 20.30 24.76 -27.47
C SER A 736 18.95 25.44 -27.72
N ASP A 737 18.99 26.55 -28.45
CA ASP A 737 17.79 27.28 -28.88
C ASP A 737 16.99 26.49 -29.93
N ALA A 738 17.63 25.56 -30.65
CA ALA A 738 16.93 24.63 -31.53
C ALA A 738 15.97 23.72 -30.75
N LEU A 739 16.37 23.31 -29.54
CA LEU A 739 15.52 22.54 -28.62
C LEU A 739 14.56 23.45 -27.82
N ASN A 740 15.02 24.64 -27.44
CA ASN A 740 14.25 25.63 -26.67
C ASN A 740 13.76 26.77 -27.59
N THR A 741 12.86 26.43 -28.51
CA THR A 741 12.27 27.40 -29.43
C THR A 741 11.44 28.46 -28.69
N PRO A 742 11.11 29.60 -29.32
CA PRO A 742 10.24 30.60 -28.71
C PRO A 742 8.94 30.02 -28.15
N THR A 743 8.31 29.06 -28.84
CA THR A 743 7.10 28.38 -28.36
C THR A 743 7.32 27.62 -27.05
N VAL A 744 8.44 26.90 -26.91
CA VAL A 744 8.80 26.18 -25.68
C VAL A 744 9.05 27.17 -24.53
N ILE A 745 9.76 28.27 -24.81
CA ILE A 745 10.06 29.32 -23.84
C ILE A 745 8.78 30.02 -23.38
N PHE A 746 7.89 30.40 -24.31
CA PHE A 746 6.60 31.02 -24.00
C PHE A 746 5.68 30.08 -23.24
N GLY A 747 5.77 28.77 -23.50
CA GLY A 747 5.09 27.74 -22.71
C GLY A 747 5.66 27.54 -21.30
N GLY A 748 6.66 28.32 -20.87
CA GLY A 748 7.27 28.21 -19.55
C GLY A 748 8.11 26.94 -19.38
N LYS A 749 8.57 26.34 -20.47
CA LYS A 749 9.38 25.11 -20.45
C LYS A 749 10.85 25.41 -20.71
N LEU A 750 11.72 24.59 -20.12
CA LEU A 750 13.14 24.45 -20.42
C LEU A 750 13.40 22.98 -20.70
N LEU A 751 13.84 22.68 -21.92
CA LEU A 751 14.14 21.33 -22.35
C LEU A 751 15.65 21.13 -22.40
N ALA A 752 16.12 20.01 -21.85
CA ALA A 752 17.50 19.55 -21.90
C ALA A 752 17.52 18.10 -22.39
N ARG A 753 18.16 17.85 -23.53
CA ARG A 753 18.34 16.49 -24.06
C ARG A 753 19.75 16.00 -23.72
N VAL A 754 19.85 14.82 -23.16
CA VAL A 754 21.09 14.21 -22.67
C VAL A 754 21.28 12.87 -23.35
N GLY A 755 22.33 12.70 -24.13
CA GLY A 755 22.68 11.39 -24.68
C GLY A 755 23.65 10.63 -23.80
N LEU A 756 23.44 9.33 -23.58
CA LEU A 756 24.35 8.46 -22.81
C LEU A 756 24.84 7.28 -23.68
N ALA A 757 26.14 6.99 -23.65
CA ALA A 757 26.76 5.85 -24.33
C ALA A 757 27.27 4.82 -23.31
N THR A 758 26.38 3.96 -22.82
CA THR A 758 26.70 2.92 -21.81
C THR A 758 27.33 1.68 -22.46
N ASN A 759 26.75 1.13 -23.54
CA ASN A 759 27.30 -0.07 -24.21
C ASN A 759 26.87 -0.25 -25.70
N LYS A 760 25.59 0.00 -26.03
CA LYS A 760 25.03 0.19 -27.40
C LYS A 760 25.16 1.67 -27.85
N PRO A 761 25.00 2.03 -29.15
CA PRO A 761 25.14 3.42 -29.60
C PRO A 761 24.27 4.40 -28.80
N ALA A 762 24.75 5.65 -28.67
CA ALA A 762 24.23 6.64 -27.71
C ALA A 762 22.71 6.83 -27.79
N GLU A 763 22.02 6.73 -26.66
CA GLU A 763 20.58 6.98 -26.56
C GLU A 763 20.29 8.29 -25.83
N PHE A 764 19.20 8.94 -26.20
CA PHE A 764 18.78 10.26 -25.74
C PHE A 764 17.76 10.15 -24.59
N ILE A 765 18.15 10.65 -23.42
CA ILE A 765 17.24 10.99 -22.32
C ILE A 765 16.82 12.43 -22.53
N VAL A 766 15.54 12.66 -22.81
CA VAL A 766 14.99 14.01 -22.84
C VAL A 766 14.50 14.37 -21.45
N ILE A 767 15.10 15.38 -20.85
CA ILE A 767 14.69 15.96 -19.58
C ILE A 767 13.93 17.25 -19.89
N SER A 768 12.64 17.26 -19.57
CA SER A 768 11.83 18.47 -19.63
C SER A 768 11.67 19.06 -18.23
N ILE A 769 11.83 20.38 -18.12
CA ILE A 769 11.61 21.15 -16.89
C ILE A 769 10.54 22.20 -17.21
N SER A 770 9.42 22.20 -16.50
CA SER A 770 8.31 23.14 -16.75
C SER A 770 7.96 23.94 -15.50
N GLN A 771 7.65 25.22 -15.66
CA GLN A 771 7.12 26.07 -14.58
C GLN A 771 5.67 25.67 -14.21
N ASP A 772 4.89 25.17 -15.17
CA ASP A 772 3.50 24.74 -15.00
C ASP A 772 3.40 23.21 -15.11
N THR A 773 3.08 22.55 -14.00
CA THR A 773 2.94 21.08 -13.95
C THR A 773 1.59 20.58 -14.44
N ARG A 774 0.56 21.43 -14.53
CA ARG A 774 -0.78 20.99 -14.99
C ARG A 774 -0.86 20.81 -16.51
N ALA A 775 -0.04 21.56 -17.26
CA ALA A 775 0.05 21.44 -18.70
C ALA A 775 0.89 20.23 -19.17
N LEU A 776 1.83 19.75 -18.34
CA LEU A 776 2.74 18.66 -18.71
C LEU A 776 2.03 17.29 -18.71
N GLU A 777 1.14 17.05 -17.73
CA GLU A 777 0.36 15.80 -17.64
C GLU A 777 -0.65 15.66 -18.80
N ALA A 778 -1.21 16.78 -19.25
CA ALA A 778 -2.15 16.80 -20.39
C ALA A 778 -1.46 16.58 -21.75
N GLU A 779 -0.19 16.97 -21.90
CA GLU A 779 0.55 16.88 -23.17
C GLU A 779 1.33 15.57 -23.30
N LEU A 780 1.85 15.01 -22.20
CA LEU A 780 2.45 13.67 -22.17
C LEU A 780 1.40 12.55 -22.42
N ALA A 781 0.14 12.78 -22.07
CA ALA A 781 -0.96 11.88 -22.43
C ALA A 781 -1.32 11.91 -23.94
N GLY A 782 -0.87 12.94 -24.67
CA GLY A 782 -1.19 13.14 -26.09
C GLY A 782 -0.06 12.82 -27.07
N GLY A 783 1.16 12.58 -26.58
CA GLY A 783 2.35 12.33 -27.40
C GLY A 783 2.79 10.88 -27.36
N ASN A 784 2.21 10.03 -28.19
CA ASN A 784 2.83 8.74 -28.53
C ASN A 784 4.03 9.01 -29.47
N PRO A 785 5.15 8.26 -29.39
CA PRO A 785 6.30 8.47 -30.26
C PRO A 785 6.00 8.32 -31.75
#